data_AF-A0A5I0D790-F1
#
_entry.id   AF-A0A5I0D790-F1
#
_cell.length_a   1.000
_cell.length_b   1.000
_cell.length_c   1.000
_cell.angle_alpha   90.00
_cell.angle_beta   90.00
_cell.angle_gamma   90.00
#
_symmetry.space_group_name_H-M   'P 1'
#
loop_
_entity.id
_entity.type
_entity.pdbx_description
1 polymer ?
#
loop_
_entity_poly.entity_id
_entity_poly.type
_entity_poly.pdbx_seq_one_letter_code
_entity_poly.pdbx_strand_id
1 'polypeptide(L)'
;MKMITININGLTLCHKGSSGVSHNTLPDVCKTPPFGVPVPYENEAYSADLIKGTTSVSADGGNMIANVGSQFARSVFDEAGSMGGILSGTNMAETEWISHSFDVFFEKKPACRLTDKLFMNHRNTVNMAGLNQAKIRGTNEDNTTPKEDEQTEVTLTIGVFFDGTGNNAINLERMIAACDGKHFDINNQDAQSILTEYAKDNMGFSDLESGSHTCYYTNIHWLYIAYRSFIENDKRKRQAAIYIQGIGTDAGKPDSLVGMGLGEGDTGVLAKTDEAVTQLSGVIKDLLPSRCIVKTLQFDIFGFSRGAAAARHFANRIYHKDPQLVKAIKQGLANREYHSDSAGKTRFIGIFDTVAAIGTPFNGVNPNSADTGDVDLTLHAGIAEKVFHIAAQHECRFNFALNSVRPAWPELVLPGVHSDIGGGYWPNEQENCFLTRPQAETVPENQPDESTHVYRQTFSALKDMESSPNIAPIIRTSTITAKTWNDKRMPPDHLGTPQKRTFAALTLNPRQVKNNWAAVAYLVMLEAATEAGCEFRTEDDNRTLLIPPELRPLCNKALAMGKAARSGYATAGFTTDEIDILAKQYIHCSANWNSVKIDTNNNIVGGAKPLALIFANRPDERWLRTIYDMDGVRKYL
;
A
#
# COMPACT_ATOMS: atom_id res chain seq x y z
N MET A 1 15.78 15.40 -36.82
CA MET A 1 16.65 15.60 -35.63
C MET A 1 18.09 15.73 -36.13
N LYS A 2 18.82 16.79 -35.80
CA LYS A 2 20.25 16.86 -36.13
C LYS A 2 20.97 15.75 -35.35
N MET A 3 21.82 14.99 -36.03
CA MET A 3 22.47 13.80 -35.49
C MET A 3 23.68 14.20 -34.64
N ILE A 4 23.82 13.64 -33.43
CA ILE A 4 25.03 13.79 -32.61
C ILE A 4 26.02 12.71 -33.06
N THR A 5 27.18 13.09 -33.55
CA THR A 5 28.10 12.13 -34.18
C THR A 5 29.36 11.84 -33.38
N ILE A 6 29.66 12.66 -32.36
CA ILE A 6 30.95 12.60 -31.65
C ILE A 6 30.87 11.74 -30.38
N ASN A 7 31.71 10.70 -30.36
CA ASN A 7 31.93 9.82 -29.21
C ASN A 7 33.04 10.34 -28.30
N ILE A 8 32.76 10.48 -27.01
CA ILE A 8 33.76 10.76 -25.99
C ILE A 8 33.55 9.80 -24.82
N ASN A 9 34.47 8.86 -24.65
CA ASN A 9 34.43 7.83 -23.59
C ASN A 9 33.12 7.02 -23.55
N GLY A 10 32.55 6.70 -24.71
CA GLY A 10 31.28 5.97 -24.83
C GLY A 10 30.03 6.83 -24.63
N LEU A 11 30.19 8.14 -24.45
CA LEU A 11 29.12 9.10 -24.22
C LEU A 11 29.09 10.12 -25.37
N THR A 12 27.91 10.60 -25.74
CA THR A 12 27.80 11.67 -26.76
C THR A 12 28.33 12.98 -26.21
N LEU A 13 29.04 13.74 -27.05
CA LEU A 13 29.47 15.10 -26.73
C LEU A 13 28.27 16.05 -26.52
N CYS A 14 28.31 16.89 -25.48
CA CYS A 14 27.37 18.01 -25.33
C CYS A 14 27.83 19.19 -26.18
N HIS A 15 26.95 19.69 -27.04
CA HIS A 15 27.16 20.91 -27.84
C HIS A 15 25.83 21.64 -28.01
N LYS A 16 25.86 22.89 -28.48
CA LYS A 16 24.65 23.76 -28.54
C LYS A 16 23.47 23.18 -29.31
N GLY A 17 23.74 22.28 -30.26
CA GLY A 17 22.74 21.61 -31.09
C GLY A 17 22.37 20.18 -30.65
N SER A 18 22.89 19.71 -29.51
CA SER A 18 22.76 18.32 -29.05
C SER A 18 21.37 17.99 -28.50
N SER A 19 20.51 18.99 -28.28
CA SER A 19 19.17 18.84 -27.67
C SER A 19 19.22 18.19 -26.28
N GLY A 20 20.35 18.34 -25.57
CA GLY A 20 20.48 17.88 -24.19
C GLY A 20 19.69 18.73 -23.19
N VAL A 21 19.15 18.05 -22.18
CA VAL A 21 18.34 18.57 -21.07
C VAL A 21 18.99 18.17 -19.75
N SER A 22 19.09 19.10 -18.82
CA SER A 22 19.48 18.86 -17.43
C SER A 22 18.29 19.15 -16.53
N HIS A 23 17.83 18.16 -15.76
CA HIS A 23 16.73 18.28 -14.82
C HIS A 23 17.26 18.06 -13.39
N ASN A 24 16.84 18.86 -12.43
CA ASN A 24 17.29 18.74 -11.05
C ASN A 24 16.88 17.39 -10.43
N THR A 25 17.78 16.75 -9.69
CA THR A 25 17.47 15.53 -8.93
C THR A 25 17.04 15.82 -7.50
N LEU A 26 17.52 16.95 -6.96
CA LEU A 26 17.04 17.49 -5.70
C LEU A 26 16.13 18.68 -6.00
N PRO A 27 15.07 18.92 -5.22
CA PRO A 27 14.19 20.05 -5.47
C PRO A 27 14.95 21.37 -5.36
N ASP A 28 14.64 22.33 -6.22
CA ASP A 28 15.17 23.68 -6.18
C ASP A 28 14.38 24.51 -5.16
N VAL A 29 14.85 24.55 -3.92
CA VAL A 29 14.09 25.22 -2.85
C VAL A 29 14.32 26.73 -2.92
N CYS A 30 13.27 27.48 -3.26
CA CYS A 30 13.31 28.93 -3.44
C CYS A 30 12.31 29.64 -2.52
N LYS A 31 12.64 30.87 -2.11
CA LYS A 31 11.71 31.74 -1.39
C LYS A 31 10.64 32.25 -2.34
N THR A 32 9.38 32.07 -1.95
CA THR A 32 8.23 32.36 -2.80
C THR A 32 7.40 33.51 -2.23
N PRO A 33 7.04 34.53 -3.03
CA PRO A 33 6.12 35.59 -2.62
C PRO A 33 4.74 35.06 -2.16
N PRO A 34 4.00 35.84 -1.36
CA PRO A 34 4.38 37.15 -0.81
C PRO A 34 5.18 37.06 0.49
N PHE A 35 5.25 35.88 1.12
CA PHE A 35 5.79 35.72 2.47
C PHE A 35 7.22 35.17 2.53
N GLY A 36 7.83 34.86 1.38
CA GLY A 36 9.18 34.30 1.32
C GLY A 36 9.28 32.87 1.86
N VAL A 37 8.18 32.11 1.80
CA VAL A 37 8.15 30.71 2.26
C VAL A 37 9.04 29.86 1.34
N PRO A 38 9.90 28.99 1.89
CA PRO A 38 10.66 28.03 1.08
C PRO A 38 9.72 27.04 0.40
N VAL A 39 9.74 27.00 -0.93
CA VAL A 39 8.93 26.08 -1.75
C VAL A 39 9.88 25.31 -2.68
N PRO A 40 9.74 23.97 -2.77
CA PRO A 40 10.51 23.17 -3.72
C PRO A 40 10.00 23.34 -5.15
N TYR A 41 10.89 23.64 -6.09
CA TYR A 41 10.59 23.75 -7.53
C TYR A 41 11.31 22.67 -8.34
N GLU A 42 10.71 22.32 -9.47
CA GLU A 42 11.43 21.70 -10.59
C GLU A 42 12.37 22.74 -11.20
N ASN A 43 13.50 22.29 -11.74
CA ASN A 43 14.44 23.17 -12.40
C ASN A 43 15.07 22.44 -13.60
N GLU A 44 14.93 23.03 -14.79
CA GLU A 44 15.52 22.51 -16.04
C GLU A 44 16.45 23.51 -16.72
N ALA A 45 17.47 23.00 -17.41
CA ALA A 45 18.34 23.81 -18.26
C ALA A 45 18.72 23.05 -19.54
N TYR A 46 18.89 23.79 -20.65
CA TYR A 46 18.99 23.20 -21.99
C TYR A 46 20.33 23.51 -22.64
N SER A 47 20.88 22.52 -23.35
CA SER A 47 22.08 22.69 -24.20
C SER A 47 21.91 23.75 -25.29
N ALA A 48 20.68 24.05 -25.73
CA ALA A 48 20.39 25.13 -26.66
C ALA A 48 20.82 26.52 -26.12
N ASP A 49 20.82 26.68 -24.79
CA ASP A 49 21.23 27.89 -24.08
C ASP A 49 22.73 27.88 -23.72
N LEU A 50 23.53 27.00 -24.33
CA LEU A 50 24.97 26.91 -24.09
C LEU A 50 25.69 28.24 -24.41
N ILE A 51 26.42 28.72 -23.40
CA ILE A 51 27.32 29.86 -23.42
C ILE A 51 28.69 29.48 -22.84
N LYS A 52 29.70 30.33 -23.06
CA LYS A 52 31.08 30.12 -22.58
C LYS A 52 31.70 28.79 -23.04
N GLY A 53 31.17 28.18 -24.10
CA GLY A 53 31.75 27.02 -24.77
C GLY A 53 32.86 27.41 -25.73
N THR A 54 33.25 26.46 -26.58
CA THR A 54 34.37 26.63 -27.51
C THR A 54 34.15 27.74 -28.53
N THR A 55 35.22 28.37 -29.00
CA THR A 55 35.17 29.45 -30.00
C THR A 55 35.89 29.12 -31.30
N SER A 56 36.92 28.27 -31.24
CA SER A 56 37.76 27.86 -32.37
C SER A 56 37.42 26.48 -32.92
N VAL A 57 36.67 25.67 -32.16
CA VAL A 57 36.26 24.31 -32.52
C VAL A 57 34.74 24.18 -32.42
N SER A 58 34.12 23.49 -33.37
CA SER A 58 32.67 23.27 -33.41
C SER A 58 32.31 21.82 -33.78
N ALA A 59 31.09 21.40 -33.46
CA ALA A 59 30.59 20.04 -33.68
C ALA A 59 29.23 20.01 -34.39
N ASP A 60 28.96 18.94 -35.13
CA ASP A 60 27.63 18.57 -35.65
C ASP A 60 26.89 19.73 -36.36
N GLY A 61 27.55 20.33 -37.35
CA GLY A 61 26.99 21.44 -38.13
C GLY A 61 27.26 22.81 -37.51
N GLY A 62 28.47 23.02 -36.99
CA GLY A 62 28.96 24.32 -36.54
C GLY A 62 28.57 24.73 -35.11
N ASN A 63 28.09 23.79 -34.29
CA ASN A 63 27.67 24.11 -32.92
C ASN A 63 28.87 24.28 -31.98
N MET A 64 28.76 25.26 -31.09
CA MET A 64 29.63 25.45 -29.94
C MET A 64 29.65 24.19 -29.05
N ILE A 65 30.83 23.73 -28.66
CA ILE A 65 31.04 22.54 -27.83
C ILE A 65 31.08 22.94 -26.36
N ALA A 66 30.48 22.12 -25.48
CA ALA A 66 30.58 22.28 -24.04
C ALA A 66 31.88 21.66 -23.52
N ASN A 67 32.65 22.46 -22.79
CA ASN A 67 33.82 22.05 -22.01
C ASN A 67 33.76 22.65 -20.59
N VAL A 68 34.63 22.23 -19.69
CA VAL A 68 34.62 22.73 -18.30
C VAL A 68 34.72 24.26 -18.25
N GLY A 69 33.78 24.89 -17.54
CA GLY A 69 33.60 26.35 -17.49
C GLY A 69 32.55 26.89 -18.48
N SER A 70 32.02 26.03 -19.37
CA SER A 70 30.79 26.32 -20.12
C SER A 70 29.57 26.30 -19.19
N GLN A 71 28.49 26.98 -19.59
CA GLN A 71 27.26 27.07 -18.79
C GLN A 71 26.03 27.00 -19.71
N PHE A 72 24.90 26.55 -19.18
CA PHE A 72 23.60 26.86 -19.80
C PHE A 72 23.11 28.18 -19.20
N ALA A 73 22.86 29.17 -20.05
CA ALA A 73 22.72 30.58 -19.66
C ALA A 73 21.60 30.86 -18.66
N ARG A 74 20.61 29.96 -18.57
CA ARG A 74 19.48 30.06 -17.65
C ARG A 74 18.94 28.67 -17.33
N SER A 75 18.23 28.62 -16.21
CA SER A 75 17.29 27.55 -15.87
C SER A 75 15.84 28.04 -15.95
N VAL A 76 14.89 27.11 -15.94
CA VAL A 76 13.44 27.36 -15.99
C VAL A 76 12.69 26.48 -14.98
N PHE A 77 11.43 26.80 -14.71
CA PHE A 77 10.49 26.15 -13.77
C PHE A 77 10.59 26.57 -12.30
N ASP A 78 11.52 27.46 -11.96
CA ASP A 78 11.69 28.08 -10.64
C ASP A 78 11.24 29.56 -10.61
N GLU A 79 10.53 30.05 -11.63
CA GLU A 79 10.18 31.47 -11.78
C GLU A 79 9.30 32.00 -10.65
N ALA A 80 8.43 31.15 -10.08
CA ALA A 80 7.59 31.51 -8.94
C ALA A 80 8.41 31.74 -7.66
N GLY A 81 9.60 31.13 -7.56
CA GLY A 81 10.62 31.36 -6.52
C GLY A 81 11.37 32.68 -6.70
N SER A 82 10.68 33.76 -7.08
CA SER A 82 11.27 35.03 -7.50
C SER A 82 11.99 35.82 -6.39
N MET A 83 11.89 35.39 -5.13
CA MET A 83 12.70 35.93 -4.03
C MET A 83 14.03 35.19 -3.85
N GLY A 84 14.35 34.25 -4.75
CA GLY A 84 15.64 33.57 -4.85
C GLY A 84 15.72 32.26 -4.07
N GLY A 85 16.62 31.40 -4.53
CA GLY A 85 17.01 30.14 -3.90
C GLY A 85 17.46 30.30 -2.46
N ILE A 86 17.16 29.32 -1.60
CA ILE A 86 17.55 29.36 -0.19
C ILE A 86 19.08 29.41 -0.01
N LEU A 87 19.81 28.72 -0.87
CA LEU A 87 21.28 28.68 -0.84
C LEU A 87 21.89 29.72 -1.78
N SER A 88 21.38 29.85 -3.00
CA SER A 88 22.00 30.72 -4.02
C SER A 88 21.57 32.19 -3.93
N GLY A 89 20.37 32.48 -3.40
CA GLY A 89 19.75 33.79 -3.51
C GLY A 89 19.31 34.17 -4.94
N THR A 90 19.34 33.24 -5.88
CA THR A 90 19.00 33.47 -7.29
C THR A 90 17.89 32.55 -7.78
N ASN A 91 17.23 32.93 -8.88
CA ASN A 91 16.32 32.07 -9.63
C ASN A 91 16.66 32.16 -11.12
N MET A 92 16.30 31.13 -11.88
CA MET A 92 16.56 31.02 -13.32
C MET A 92 18.04 31.13 -13.71
N ALA A 93 18.97 30.97 -12.75
CA ALA A 93 20.37 31.25 -12.98
C ALA A 93 21.10 30.12 -13.72
N GLU A 94 22.31 30.41 -14.19
CA GLU A 94 23.06 29.50 -15.05
C GLU A 94 23.56 28.23 -14.34
N THR A 95 23.86 27.21 -15.14
CA THR A 95 24.42 25.93 -14.67
C THR A 95 25.94 25.91 -14.59
N GLU A 96 26.50 24.95 -13.85
CA GLU A 96 27.93 24.69 -13.78
C GLU A 96 28.21 23.17 -13.79
N TRP A 97 29.19 22.72 -14.57
CA TRP A 97 29.53 21.30 -14.67
C TRP A 97 30.24 20.77 -13.42
N ILE A 98 29.82 19.59 -12.97
CA ILE A 98 30.41 18.84 -11.84
C ILE A 98 31.33 17.75 -12.34
N SER A 99 30.90 17.01 -13.36
CA SER A 99 31.71 15.97 -14.01
C SER A 99 31.94 16.29 -15.47
N HIS A 100 32.98 15.68 -16.03
CA HIS A 100 33.43 15.89 -17.40
C HIS A 100 34.34 14.74 -17.82
N SER A 101 34.77 14.71 -19.08
CA SER A 101 35.79 13.77 -19.55
C SER A 101 37.09 13.91 -18.76
N PHE A 102 37.82 12.81 -18.59
CA PHE A 102 39.11 12.79 -17.90
C PHE A 102 40.31 12.87 -18.86
N ASP A 103 40.10 12.61 -20.16
CA ASP A 103 41.16 12.44 -21.16
C ASP A 103 40.89 13.14 -22.50
N VAL A 104 39.67 13.62 -22.77
CA VAL A 104 39.33 14.35 -24.00
C VAL A 104 39.09 15.83 -23.71
N PHE A 105 39.80 16.67 -24.44
CA PHE A 105 39.84 18.12 -24.23
C PHE A 105 39.51 18.88 -25.51
N PHE A 106 38.74 19.96 -25.38
CA PHE A 106 38.59 20.99 -26.41
C PHE A 106 39.09 22.31 -25.87
N GLU A 107 39.96 22.99 -26.62
CA GLU A 107 40.60 24.24 -26.19
C GLU A 107 41.30 24.12 -24.82
N LYS A 108 42.00 22.99 -24.61
CA LYS A 108 42.70 22.64 -23.36
C LYS A 108 41.79 22.47 -22.13
N LYS A 109 40.47 22.42 -22.31
CA LYS A 109 39.49 22.18 -21.25
C LYS A 109 38.77 20.85 -21.46
N PRO A 110 38.51 20.05 -20.41
CA PRO A 110 37.85 18.75 -20.58
C PRO A 110 36.46 18.88 -21.20
N ALA A 111 36.08 17.91 -22.03
CA ALA A 111 34.78 17.88 -22.71
C ALA A 111 33.63 17.50 -21.77
N CYS A 112 32.45 18.13 -21.93
CA CYS A 112 31.23 17.76 -21.21
C CYS A 112 30.33 16.89 -22.08
N ARG A 113 29.72 15.86 -21.51
CA ARG A 113 29.08 14.77 -22.26
C ARG A 113 27.72 14.38 -21.67
N LEU A 114 27.02 13.49 -22.37
CA LEU A 114 25.90 12.74 -21.82
C LEU A 114 26.24 12.17 -20.43
N THR A 115 25.30 12.23 -19.50
CA THR A 115 25.41 11.82 -18.07
C THR A 115 26.37 12.64 -17.20
N ASP A 116 27.05 13.65 -17.74
CA ASP A 116 27.85 14.54 -16.90
C ASP A 116 26.95 15.43 -16.03
N LYS A 117 27.29 15.56 -14.75
CA LYS A 117 26.47 16.19 -13.70
C LYS A 117 26.61 17.70 -13.71
N LEU A 118 25.57 18.40 -13.25
CA LEU A 118 25.56 19.87 -13.19
C LEU A 118 25.00 20.39 -11.87
N PHE A 119 25.62 21.43 -11.32
CA PHE A 119 24.94 22.36 -10.45
C PHE A 119 24.00 23.24 -11.28
N MET A 120 22.89 23.62 -10.68
CA MET A 120 21.85 24.42 -11.33
C MET A 120 21.46 25.59 -10.43
N ASN A 121 21.01 26.68 -11.05
CA ASN A 121 20.59 27.90 -10.37
C ASN A 121 21.64 28.40 -9.35
N HIS A 122 22.88 28.62 -9.81
CA HIS A 122 24.03 28.99 -8.94
C HIS A 122 24.22 28.06 -7.74
N ARG A 123 24.09 26.74 -7.96
CA ARG A 123 24.28 25.70 -6.93
C ARG A 123 23.19 25.68 -5.85
N ASN A 124 22.02 26.28 -6.11
CA ASN A 124 20.85 26.08 -5.25
C ASN A 124 20.33 24.65 -5.30
N THR A 125 20.46 24.03 -6.48
CA THR A 125 20.17 22.62 -6.70
C THR A 125 21.19 21.96 -7.62
N VAL A 126 20.99 20.67 -7.89
CA VAL A 126 21.89 19.82 -8.64
C VAL A 126 21.12 18.81 -9.49
N ASN A 127 21.67 18.48 -10.66
CA ASN A 127 21.33 17.30 -11.44
C ASN A 127 22.39 16.22 -11.23
N MET A 128 22.12 15.26 -10.34
CA MET A 128 22.99 14.11 -10.09
C MET A 128 22.80 12.96 -11.08
N ALA A 129 21.68 12.94 -11.81
CA ALA A 129 21.43 11.98 -12.90
C ALA A 129 22.29 12.31 -14.15
N GLY A 130 22.68 13.58 -14.28
CA GLY A 130 23.51 14.11 -15.36
C GLY A 130 22.72 14.57 -16.58
N LEU A 131 23.40 15.22 -17.52
CA LEU A 131 22.82 15.68 -18.78
C LEU A 131 22.18 14.52 -19.54
N ASN A 132 20.94 14.67 -19.97
CA ASN A 132 20.26 13.71 -20.82
C ASN A 132 20.22 14.18 -22.27
N GLN A 133 20.73 13.38 -23.21
CA GLN A 133 20.70 13.64 -24.66
C GLN A 133 20.74 12.32 -25.44
N ALA A 134 20.60 12.37 -26.77
CA ALA A 134 20.65 11.17 -27.59
C ALA A 134 22.01 10.43 -27.45
N LYS A 135 21.97 9.09 -27.44
CA LYS A 135 23.17 8.22 -27.46
C LYS A 135 23.72 8.09 -28.88
N ILE A 136 24.99 7.67 -28.99
CA ILE A 136 25.68 7.43 -30.26
C ILE A 136 25.02 6.23 -30.95
N ARG A 137 24.60 6.39 -32.21
CA ARG A 137 24.23 5.25 -33.06
C ARG A 137 25.50 4.65 -33.65
N GLY A 138 25.78 3.38 -33.37
CA GLY A 138 27.02 2.71 -33.79
C GLY A 138 27.13 2.58 -35.31
N THR A 139 28.26 3.00 -35.86
CA THR A 139 28.74 2.60 -37.18
C THR A 139 29.36 1.21 -37.06
N ASN A 140 28.65 0.18 -37.49
CA ASN A 140 29.23 -1.09 -37.94
C ASN A 140 28.42 -1.51 -39.17
N GLU A 141 28.78 -0.95 -40.32
CA GLU A 141 28.50 -1.55 -41.61
C GLU A 141 29.56 -2.64 -41.81
N ASP A 142 29.14 -3.90 -41.71
CA ASP A 142 29.82 -4.99 -42.39
C ASP A 142 28.86 -5.48 -43.48
N ASN A 143 29.39 -5.54 -44.71
CA ASN A 143 28.68 -5.84 -45.95
C ASN A 143 27.95 -7.20 -45.90
N THR A 144 26.75 -7.20 -45.34
CA THR A 144 25.75 -8.24 -45.57
C THR A 144 24.43 -7.54 -45.86
N THR A 145 23.78 -7.99 -46.93
CA THR A 145 22.42 -7.65 -47.35
C THR A 145 21.50 -7.35 -46.15
N PRO A 146 20.64 -6.31 -46.21
CA PRO A 146 19.78 -5.95 -45.09
C PRO A 146 18.85 -7.13 -44.79
N LYS A 147 19.16 -7.89 -43.73
CA LYS A 147 18.14 -8.70 -43.06
C LYS A 147 17.18 -7.70 -42.45
N GLU A 148 15.91 -7.87 -42.76
CA GLU A 148 14.80 -7.13 -42.16
C GLU A 148 15.06 -6.91 -40.67
N ASP A 149 14.95 -5.66 -40.22
CA ASP A 149 14.98 -5.29 -38.81
C ASP A 149 14.01 -6.20 -38.02
N GLU A 150 14.52 -7.24 -37.36
CA GLU A 150 13.70 -8.10 -36.52
C GLU A 150 13.12 -7.25 -35.38
N GLN A 151 11.84 -6.90 -35.48
CA GLN A 151 11.07 -6.38 -34.35
C GLN A 151 11.21 -7.37 -33.20
N THR A 152 11.82 -6.94 -32.10
CA THR A 152 11.93 -7.81 -30.93
C THR A 152 10.53 -8.02 -30.34
N GLU A 153 10.11 -9.29 -30.27
CA GLU A 153 8.91 -9.67 -29.53
C GLU A 153 9.12 -9.46 -28.03
N VAL A 154 8.19 -8.76 -27.38
CA VAL A 154 8.22 -8.48 -25.94
C VAL A 154 6.97 -8.99 -25.24
N THR A 155 7.16 -9.47 -24.02
CA THR A 155 6.09 -9.75 -23.06
C THR A 155 6.10 -8.65 -22.01
N LEU A 156 4.96 -8.00 -21.81
CA LEU A 156 4.75 -6.99 -20.79
C LEU A 156 3.98 -7.64 -19.63
N THR A 157 4.42 -7.42 -18.41
CA THR A 157 3.74 -7.88 -17.20
C THR A 157 3.49 -6.69 -16.28
N ILE A 158 2.23 -6.48 -15.92
CA ILE A 158 1.82 -5.40 -15.02
C ILE A 158 1.29 -6.03 -13.73
N GLY A 159 2.00 -5.80 -12.62
CA GLY A 159 1.49 -6.09 -11.30
C GLY A 159 0.50 -5.00 -10.87
N VAL A 160 -0.70 -5.35 -10.41
CA VAL A 160 -1.69 -4.40 -9.90
C VAL A 160 -1.99 -4.75 -8.44
N PHE A 161 -1.69 -3.82 -7.54
CA PHE A 161 -1.67 -4.04 -6.09
C PHE A 161 -2.72 -3.17 -5.41
N PHE A 162 -3.83 -3.76 -4.96
CA PHE A 162 -4.94 -3.07 -4.30
C PHE A 162 -4.86 -3.22 -2.77
N ASP A 163 -4.59 -2.13 -2.05
CA ASP A 163 -4.42 -2.17 -0.60
C ASP A 163 -5.75 -2.26 0.20
N GLY A 164 -5.64 -2.58 1.49
CA GLY A 164 -6.76 -2.71 2.43
C GLY A 164 -7.46 -1.40 2.73
N THR A 165 -8.72 -1.44 3.17
CA THR A 165 -9.49 -0.24 3.51
C THR A 165 -8.79 0.58 4.58
N GLY A 166 -8.68 1.89 4.37
CA GLY A 166 -8.00 2.76 5.32
C GLY A 166 -6.49 2.57 5.34
N ASN A 167 -5.89 1.79 4.43
CA ASN A 167 -4.43 1.69 4.31
C ASN A 167 -3.93 2.57 3.16
N ASN A 168 -2.96 3.44 3.45
CA ASN A 168 -2.33 4.27 2.44
C ASN A 168 -0.84 4.46 2.77
N ALA A 169 0.03 3.74 2.06
CA ALA A 169 1.47 3.76 2.30
C ALA A 169 2.07 5.18 2.15
N ILE A 170 1.56 5.99 1.22
CA ILE A 170 2.05 7.36 0.97
C ILE A 170 1.70 8.27 2.16
N ASN A 171 0.49 8.12 2.72
CA ASN A 171 0.06 8.89 3.89
C ASN A 171 0.91 8.54 5.12
N LEU A 172 1.10 7.24 5.38
CA LEU A 172 1.95 6.78 6.48
C LEU A 172 3.40 7.24 6.33
N GLU A 173 4.00 7.10 5.13
CA GLU A 173 5.39 7.50 4.88
C GLU A 173 5.60 8.99 5.18
N ARG A 174 4.68 9.85 4.74
CA ARG A 174 4.70 11.28 5.04
C ARG A 174 4.57 11.56 6.54
N MET A 175 3.70 10.83 7.22
CA MET A 175 3.48 10.97 8.66
C MET A 175 4.72 10.58 9.46
N ILE A 176 5.32 9.43 9.15
CA ILE A 176 6.57 8.97 9.77
C ILE A 176 7.68 9.99 9.52
N ALA A 177 7.85 10.47 8.28
CA ALA A 177 8.86 11.48 7.96
C ALA A 177 8.66 12.80 8.74
N ALA A 178 7.40 13.21 8.95
CA ALA A 178 7.07 14.40 9.74
C ALA A 178 7.36 14.23 11.24
N CYS A 179 7.28 12.99 11.76
CA CYS A 179 7.61 12.65 13.14
C CYS A 179 9.09 12.28 13.36
N ASP A 180 9.83 11.85 12.33
CA ASP A 180 11.23 11.42 12.45
C ASP A 180 12.16 12.56 12.89
N GLY A 181 11.83 13.81 12.51
CA GLY A 181 12.47 15.02 13.05
C GLY A 181 12.35 15.21 14.58
N LYS A 182 11.56 14.36 15.26
CA LYS A 182 11.36 14.35 16.72
C LYS A 182 11.86 13.05 17.40
N HIS A 183 12.68 12.22 16.74
CA HIS A 183 13.15 10.92 17.23
C HIS A 183 12.03 9.87 17.41
N PHE A 184 11.11 9.78 16.45
CA PHE A 184 10.05 8.77 16.45
C PHE A 184 10.61 7.36 16.25
N ASP A 185 10.29 6.44 17.17
CA ASP A 185 10.65 5.03 17.06
C ASP A 185 9.44 4.17 16.66
N ILE A 186 9.52 3.55 15.49
CA ILE A 186 8.47 2.67 14.95
C ILE A 186 8.25 1.42 15.79
N ASN A 187 9.21 1.04 16.64
CA ASN A 187 9.09 -0.12 17.53
C ASN A 187 8.45 0.23 18.88
N ASN A 188 8.21 1.53 19.13
CA ASN A 188 7.53 1.98 20.32
C ASN A 188 6.09 1.45 20.34
N GLN A 189 5.67 0.90 21.49
CA GLN A 189 4.31 0.39 21.69
C GLN A 189 3.22 1.47 21.52
N ASP A 190 3.59 2.74 21.70
CA ASP A 190 2.68 3.88 21.58
C ASP A 190 2.78 4.55 20.20
N ALA A 191 3.51 3.96 19.24
CA ALA A 191 3.75 4.53 17.92
C ALA A 191 2.48 5.00 17.22
N GLN A 192 1.43 4.16 17.19
CA GLN A 192 0.15 4.53 16.58
C GLN A 192 -0.50 5.73 17.30
N SER A 193 -0.51 5.73 18.64
CA SER A 193 -1.11 6.81 19.42
C SER A 193 -0.36 8.13 19.25
N ILE A 194 0.97 8.08 19.18
CA ILE A 194 1.82 9.24 18.91
C ILE A 194 1.49 9.84 17.53
N LEU A 195 1.36 9.00 16.49
CA LEU A 195 0.98 9.48 15.16
C LEU A 195 -0.46 10.02 15.12
N THR A 196 -1.37 9.41 15.87
CA THR A 196 -2.76 9.86 15.97
C THR A 196 -2.84 11.25 16.61
N GLU A 197 -2.12 11.46 17.72
CA GLU A 197 -2.03 12.75 18.39
C GLU A 197 -1.38 13.80 17.47
N TYR A 198 -0.31 13.43 16.75
CA TYR A 198 0.32 14.31 15.77
C TYR A 198 -0.65 14.73 14.65
N ALA A 199 -1.38 13.78 14.06
CA ALA A 199 -2.34 14.03 13.00
C ALA A 199 -3.43 15.01 13.46
N LYS A 200 -3.92 14.83 14.69
CA LYS A 200 -4.90 15.72 15.30
C LYS A 200 -4.36 17.13 15.52
N ASP A 201 -3.20 17.24 16.16
CA ASP A 201 -2.67 18.52 16.62
C ASP A 201 -2.04 19.36 15.49
N ASN A 202 -1.48 18.71 14.46
CA ASN A 202 -0.72 19.40 13.41
C ASN A 202 -1.44 19.42 12.06
N MET A 203 -2.34 18.47 11.79
CA MET A 203 -3.08 18.38 10.53
C MET A 203 -4.58 18.68 10.68
N GLY A 204 -5.09 18.74 11.91
CA GLY A 204 -6.49 19.02 12.19
C GLY A 204 -7.45 17.89 11.83
N PHE A 205 -6.94 16.67 11.63
CA PHE A 205 -7.77 15.50 11.32
C PHE A 205 -8.44 14.95 12.57
N SER A 206 -9.69 14.49 12.46
CA SER A 206 -10.31 13.72 13.53
C SER A 206 -9.75 12.29 13.59
N ASP A 207 -9.96 11.59 14.72
CA ASP A 207 -9.55 10.18 14.90
C ASP A 207 -10.13 9.24 13.82
N LEU A 208 -11.26 9.62 13.22
CA LEU A 208 -11.92 8.84 12.17
C LEU A 208 -11.35 9.13 10.76
N GLU A 209 -10.64 10.25 10.59
CA GLU A 209 -10.11 10.73 9.31
C GLU A 209 -8.60 10.50 9.17
N SER A 210 -7.93 10.05 10.24
CA SER A 210 -6.47 9.85 10.32
C SER A 210 -6.04 8.39 10.24
N GLY A 211 -6.96 7.44 10.03
CA GLY A 211 -6.68 6.00 10.03
C GLY A 211 -5.55 5.61 9.07
N SER A 212 -5.60 6.09 7.83
CA SER A 212 -4.60 5.80 6.80
C SER A 212 -3.24 6.44 7.01
N HIS A 213 -3.18 7.41 7.91
CA HIS A 213 -1.94 8.07 8.33
C HIS A 213 -1.30 7.38 9.54
N THR A 214 -2.01 6.45 10.18
CA THR A 214 -1.61 5.86 11.47
C THR A 214 -1.57 4.33 11.46
N CYS A 215 -2.21 3.65 10.51
CA CYS A 215 -2.05 2.19 10.32
C CYS A 215 -0.71 1.85 9.66
N TYR A 216 -0.10 0.73 10.05
CA TYR A 216 1.19 0.29 9.49
C TYR A 216 1.05 -0.28 8.07
N TYR A 217 2.18 -0.64 7.45
CA TYR A 217 2.21 -1.21 6.10
C TYR A 217 1.57 -2.61 6.01
N THR A 218 0.83 -2.86 4.93
CA THR A 218 0.22 -4.16 4.63
C THR A 218 1.14 -5.06 3.80
N ASN A 219 0.78 -6.32 3.68
CA ASN A 219 1.44 -7.28 2.81
C ASN A 219 1.34 -6.91 1.32
N ILE A 220 0.33 -6.11 0.93
CA ILE A 220 0.22 -5.57 -0.44
C ILE A 220 1.32 -4.54 -0.71
N HIS A 221 1.58 -3.63 0.24
CA HIS A 221 2.70 -2.71 0.15
C HIS A 221 4.03 -3.47 0.00
N TRP A 222 4.28 -4.47 0.83
CA TRP A 222 5.55 -5.22 0.78
C TRP A 222 5.71 -6.03 -0.51
N LEU A 223 4.64 -6.68 -0.99
CA LEU A 223 4.67 -7.35 -2.30
C LEU A 223 4.93 -6.37 -3.44
N TYR A 224 4.31 -5.18 -3.39
CA TYR A 224 4.56 -4.11 -4.36
C TYR A 224 6.02 -3.68 -4.37
N ILE A 225 6.64 -3.45 -3.20
CA ILE A 225 8.06 -3.08 -3.08
C ILE A 225 8.96 -4.18 -3.66
N ALA A 226 8.72 -5.45 -3.32
CA ALA A 226 9.49 -6.58 -3.84
C ALA A 226 9.31 -6.75 -5.36
N TYR A 227 8.11 -6.49 -5.88
CA TYR A 227 7.77 -6.66 -7.31
C TYR A 227 8.34 -5.53 -8.18
N ARG A 228 8.30 -4.27 -7.72
CA ARG A 228 8.85 -3.11 -8.46
C ARG A 228 10.38 -3.06 -8.46
N SER A 229 11.01 -3.72 -7.50
CA SER A 229 12.47 -3.78 -7.37
C SER A 229 13.12 -4.80 -8.32
N PHE A 230 12.34 -5.36 -9.25
CA PHE A 230 12.80 -6.27 -10.29
C PHE A 230 13.94 -5.67 -11.12
N ILE A 231 14.97 -6.49 -11.37
CA ILE A 231 16.10 -6.15 -12.24
C ILE A 231 15.88 -6.82 -13.59
N GLU A 232 15.76 -6.00 -14.62
CA GLU A 232 15.54 -6.47 -15.99
C GLU A 232 16.80 -7.15 -16.55
N ASN A 233 16.81 -8.48 -16.49
CA ASN A 233 17.89 -9.30 -17.05
C ASN A 233 17.64 -9.71 -18.51
N ASP A 234 16.37 -9.80 -18.92
CA ASP A 234 15.97 -10.12 -20.30
C ASP A 234 15.17 -8.97 -20.90
N LYS A 235 15.74 -8.32 -21.93
CA LYS A 235 15.12 -7.16 -22.61
C LYS A 235 13.78 -7.47 -23.28
N ARG A 236 13.45 -8.76 -23.46
CA ARG A 236 12.18 -9.26 -24.01
C ARG A 236 11.06 -9.37 -22.96
N LYS A 237 11.38 -9.30 -21.67
CA LYS A 237 10.43 -9.29 -20.57
C LYS A 237 10.47 -7.96 -19.85
N ARG A 238 9.36 -7.25 -19.86
CA ARG A 238 9.24 -5.93 -19.21
C ARG A 238 8.21 -6.04 -18.10
N GLN A 239 8.55 -5.54 -16.91
CA GLN A 239 7.68 -5.58 -15.75
C GLN A 239 7.48 -4.18 -15.16
N ALA A 240 6.24 -3.83 -14.84
CA ALA A 240 5.91 -2.65 -14.04
C ALA A 240 4.88 -2.99 -12.97
N ALA A 241 4.70 -2.07 -12.02
CA ALA A 241 3.76 -2.20 -10.93
C ALA A 241 2.89 -0.95 -10.80
N ILE A 242 1.59 -1.16 -10.61
CA ILE A 242 0.60 -0.16 -10.23
C ILE A 242 0.20 -0.46 -8.79
N TYR A 243 0.33 0.53 -7.91
CA TYR A 243 -0.16 0.44 -6.54
C TYR A 243 -1.37 1.36 -6.38
N ILE A 244 -2.44 0.80 -5.84
CA ILE A 244 -3.70 1.47 -5.58
C ILE A 244 -3.94 1.44 -4.08
N GLN A 245 -3.97 2.61 -3.48
CA GLN A 245 -4.25 2.83 -2.07
C GLN A 245 -5.63 2.28 -1.68
N GLY A 246 -5.78 2.05 -0.39
CA GLY A 246 -6.97 1.48 0.22
C GLY A 246 -8.25 2.22 -0.09
N ILE A 247 -9.34 1.45 -0.19
CA ILE A 247 -10.70 1.97 -0.24
C ILE A 247 -10.91 2.95 0.92
N GLY A 248 -11.55 4.09 0.63
CA GLY A 248 -11.77 5.16 1.60
C GLY A 248 -10.58 6.11 1.80
N THR A 249 -9.50 5.99 1.03
CA THR A 249 -8.31 6.84 1.18
C THR A 249 -7.82 7.43 -0.15
N ASP A 250 -7.16 8.58 -0.06
CA ASP A 250 -6.44 9.23 -1.15
C ASP A 250 -5.10 9.77 -0.65
N ALA A 251 -4.08 9.74 -1.51
CA ALA A 251 -2.75 10.23 -1.18
C ALA A 251 -2.78 11.73 -0.79
N GLY A 252 -2.31 12.04 0.41
CA GLY A 252 -2.25 13.38 0.97
C GLY A 252 -3.58 13.99 1.41
N LYS A 253 -4.69 13.23 1.38
CA LYS A 253 -6.01 13.70 1.80
C LYS A 253 -6.46 13.07 3.12
N PRO A 254 -7.44 13.67 3.82
CA PRO A 254 -8.15 13.00 4.91
C PRO A 254 -8.91 11.77 4.40
N ASP A 255 -9.14 10.79 5.29
CA ASP A 255 -9.89 9.59 4.94
C ASP A 255 -11.38 9.89 4.69
N SER A 256 -11.96 9.21 3.71
CA SER A 256 -13.38 9.30 3.38
C SER A 256 -14.19 8.32 4.21
N LEU A 257 -14.94 8.82 5.19
CA LEU A 257 -15.84 8.02 6.02
C LEU A 257 -16.89 7.26 5.21
N VAL A 258 -17.37 7.85 4.11
CA VAL A 258 -18.35 7.21 3.22
C VAL A 258 -17.70 6.05 2.46
N GLY A 259 -16.51 6.26 1.88
CA GLY A 259 -15.76 5.20 1.20
C GLY A 259 -15.34 4.07 2.14
N MET A 260 -14.84 4.42 3.33
CA MET A 260 -14.47 3.45 4.37
C MET A 260 -15.66 2.73 4.96
N GLY A 261 -16.82 3.38 5.10
CA GLY A 261 -18.01 2.77 5.71
C GLY A 261 -18.79 1.88 4.75
N LEU A 262 -18.91 2.30 3.49
CA LEU A 262 -19.80 1.69 2.51
C LEU A 262 -19.08 0.92 1.40
N GLY A 263 -17.78 1.16 1.19
CA GLY A 263 -17.08 0.61 0.02
C GLY A 263 -17.52 1.22 -1.32
N GLU A 264 -18.30 2.30 -1.28
CA GLU A 264 -18.89 3.01 -2.42
C GLU A 264 -18.36 4.46 -2.54
N GLY A 265 -18.78 5.14 -3.61
CA GLY A 265 -18.40 6.53 -3.91
C GLY A 265 -17.02 6.64 -4.53
N ASP A 266 -16.48 7.86 -4.53
CA ASP A 266 -15.24 8.23 -5.26
C ASP A 266 -13.97 7.52 -4.76
N THR A 267 -14.04 6.84 -3.61
CA THR A 267 -12.95 6.05 -3.04
C THR A 267 -13.35 4.59 -2.80
N GLY A 268 -14.49 4.16 -3.35
CA GLY A 268 -15.03 2.81 -3.27
C GLY A 268 -14.32 1.80 -4.18
N VAL A 269 -14.78 0.54 -4.16
CA VAL A 269 -14.15 -0.56 -4.92
C VAL A 269 -14.09 -0.27 -6.41
N LEU A 270 -15.20 0.15 -7.03
CA LEU A 270 -15.27 0.46 -8.46
C LEU A 270 -14.31 1.60 -8.81
N ALA A 271 -14.34 2.70 -8.06
CA ALA A 271 -13.48 3.86 -8.26
C ALA A 271 -11.98 3.49 -8.19
N LYS A 272 -11.58 2.62 -7.26
CA LYS A 272 -10.19 2.12 -7.18
C LYS A 272 -9.81 1.26 -8.39
N THR A 273 -10.73 0.49 -8.96
CA THR A 273 -10.44 -0.21 -10.22
C THR A 273 -10.38 0.74 -11.43
N ASP A 274 -11.17 1.81 -11.45
CA ASP A 274 -11.09 2.86 -12.48
C ASP A 274 -9.77 3.65 -12.39
N GLU A 275 -9.29 3.89 -11.16
CA GLU A 275 -7.96 4.47 -10.91
C GLU A 275 -6.85 3.58 -11.50
N ALA A 276 -6.93 2.26 -11.29
CA ALA A 276 -6.01 1.30 -11.90
C ALA A 276 -6.05 1.35 -13.44
N VAL A 277 -7.25 1.35 -14.03
CA VAL A 277 -7.44 1.43 -15.49
C VAL A 277 -6.85 2.72 -16.06
N THR A 278 -7.02 3.84 -15.37
CA THR A 278 -6.50 5.15 -15.80
C THR A 278 -4.97 5.16 -15.85
N GLN A 279 -4.30 4.45 -14.94
CA GLN A 279 -2.83 4.36 -14.92
C GLN A 279 -2.26 3.42 -16.00
N LEU A 280 -3.04 2.47 -16.53
CA LEU A 280 -2.55 1.46 -17.49
C LEU A 280 -1.89 2.07 -18.73
N SER A 281 -2.48 3.11 -19.31
CA SER A 281 -1.98 3.71 -20.55
C SER A 281 -0.55 4.26 -20.39
N GLY A 282 -0.30 4.98 -19.30
CA GLY A 282 1.03 5.52 -18.99
C GLY A 282 2.04 4.41 -18.71
N VAL A 283 1.67 3.45 -17.87
CA VAL A 283 2.55 2.32 -17.49
C VAL A 283 2.92 1.45 -18.68
N ILE A 284 1.96 1.12 -19.54
CA ILE A 284 2.23 0.35 -20.77
C ILE A 284 3.18 1.14 -21.66
N LYS A 285 2.92 2.44 -21.85
CA LYS A 285 3.76 3.29 -22.69
C LYS A 285 5.21 3.35 -22.18
N ASP A 286 5.41 3.45 -20.87
CA ASP A 286 6.73 3.49 -20.25
C ASP A 286 7.48 2.15 -20.35
N LEU A 287 6.75 1.03 -20.39
CA LEU A 287 7.34 -0.29 -20.60
C LEU A 287 7.76 -0.57 -22.05
N LEU A 288 7.20 0.15 -23.03
CA LEU A 288 7.40 -0.16 -24.45
C LEU A 288 8.78 0.26 -24.95
N PRO A 289 9.58 -0.68 -25.49
CA PRO A 289 10.75 -0.33 -26.27
C PRO A 289 10.40 0.42 -27.56
N SER A 290 11.36 1.17 -28.08
CA SER A 290 11.17 2.02 -29.27
C SER A 290 10.66 1.26 -30.50
N ARG A 291 11.12 0.02 -30.73
CA ARG A 291 10.67 -0.84 -31.83
C ARG A 291 10.49 -2.28 -31.33
N CYS A 292 9.25 -2.69 -31.14
CA CYS A 292 8.89 -4.02 -30.65
C CYS A 292 7.55 -4.49 -31.26
N ILE A 293 7.32 -5.81 -31.17
CA ILE A 293 5.99 -6.42 -31.26
C ILE A 293 5.62 -6.83 -29.85
N VAL A 294 4.44 -6.42 -29.37
CA VAL A 294 3.95 -6.86 -28.06
C VAL A 294 3.29 -8.21 -28.26
N LYS A 295 4.02 -9.28 -27.93
CA LYS A 295 3.51 -10.64 -28.01
C LYS A 295 2.39 -10.86 -27.02
N THR A 296 2.56 -10.36 -25.79
CA THR A 296 1.62 -10.61 -24.71
C THR A 296 1.65 -9.51 -23.66
N LEU A 297 0.47 -9.20 -23.11
CA LEU A 297 0.28 -8.38 -21.92
C LEU A 297 -0.33 -9.26 -20.82
N GLN A 298 0.37 -9.39 -19.70
CA GLN A 298 -0.04 -10.18 -18.55
C GLN A 298 -0.31 -9.29 -17.33
N PHE A 299 -1.26 -9.71 -16.51
CA PHE A 299 -1.56 -9.10 -15.21
C PHE A 299 -1.28 -10.06 -14.06
N ASP A 300 -0.59 -9.56 -13.04
CA ASP A 300 -0.53 -10.18 -11.72
C ASP A 300 -1.27 -9.28 -10.74
N ILE A 301 -2.38 -9.76 -10.19
CA ILE A 301 -3.30 -8.94 -9.43
C ILE A 301 -3.24 -9.36 -7.97
N PHE A 302 -2.96 -8.42 -7.09
CA PHE A 302 -2.89 -8.65 -5.65
C PHE A 302 -3.88 -7.76 -4.92
N GLY A 303 -4.48 -8.27 -3.85
CA GLY A 303 -5.36 -7.45 -3.02
C GLY A 303 -5.52 -7.93 -1.60
N PHE A 304 -5.80 -7.02 -0.68
CA PHE A 304 -6.13 -7.33 0.72
C PHE A 304 -7.47 -6.71 1.10
N SER A 305 -8.33 -7.44 1.83
CA SER A 305 -9.60 -6.93 2.35
C SER A 305 -10.55 -6.47 1.23
N ARG A 306 -11.01 -5.22 1.24
CA ARG A 306 -11.73 -4.62 0.10
C ARG A 306 -10.84 -4.40 -1.12
N GLY A 307 -9.53 -4.27 -0.94
CA GLY A 307 -8.57 -4.35 -2.04
C GLY A 307 -8.59 -5.71 -2.73
N ALA A 308 -8.84 -6.81 -2.00
CA ALA A 308 -9.06 -8.12 -2.61
C ALA A 308 -10.39 -8.18 -3.37
N ALA A 309 -11.44 -7.48 -2.91
CA ALA A 309 -12.68 -7.31 -3.68
C ALA A 309 -12.42 -6.52 -4.98
N ALA A 310 -11.63 -5.44 -4.91
CA ALA A 310 -11.19 -4.69 -6.08
C ALA A 310 -10.32 -5.53 -7.04
N ALA A 311 -9.42 -6.36 -6.52
CA ALA A 311 -8.61 -7.28 -7.31
C ALA A 311 -9.49 -8.29 -8.08
N ARG A 312 -10.48 -8.89 -7.42
CA ARG A 312 -11.46 -9.80 -8.04
C ARG A 312 -12.26 -9.08 -9.12
N HIS A 313 -12.78 -7.89 -8.82
CA HIS A 313 -13.52 -7.08 -9.78
C HIS A 313 -12.67 -6.66 -10.99
N PHE A 314 -11.44 -6.21 -10.76
CA PHE A 314 -10.50 -5.85 -11.83
C PHE A 314 -10.17 -7.06 -12.72
N ALA A 315 -10.02 -8.25 -12.15
CA ALA A 315 -9.87 -9.48 -12.94
C ALA A 315 -11.10 -9.77 -13.81
N ASN A 316 -12.32 -9.55 -13.30
CA ASN A 316 -13.55 -9.65 -14.09
C ASN A 316 -13.61 -8.61 -15.22
N ARG A 317 -13.12 -7.39 -14.99
CA ARG A 317 -13.00 -6.38 -16.05
C ARG A 317 -12.06 -6.82 -17.18
N ILE A 318 -10.96 -7.50 -16.86
CA ILE A 318 -10.07 -8.11 -17.87
C ILE A 318 -10.81 -9.24 -18.59
N TYR A 319 -11.41 -10.17 -17.85
CA TYR A 319 -12.11 -11.35 -18.39
C TYR A 319 -13.26 -10.98 -19.34
N HIS A 320 -14.06 -9.97 -18.97
CA HIS A 320 -15.18 -9.46 -19.76
C HIS A 320 -14.78 -8.43 -20.82
N LYS A 321 -13.48 -8.11 -20.94
CA LYS A 321 -12.95 -7.13 -21.90
C LYS A 321 -13.62 -5.76 -21.76
N ASP A 322 -13.66 -5.26 -20.53
CA ASP A 322 -14.21 -3.94 -20.20
C ASP A 322 -13.74 -2.87 -21.22
N PRO A 323 -14.66 -2.12 -21.86
CA PRO A 323 -14.28 -1.19 -22.93
C PRO A 323 -13.31 -0.10 -22.49
N GLN A 324 -13.37 0.35 -21.23
CA GLN A 324 -12.46 1.38 -20.73
C GLN A 324 -11.05 0.81 -20.55
N LEU A 325 -10.94 -0.40 -20.01
CA LEU A 325 -9.69 -1.15 -19.88
C LEU A 325 -9.05 -1.41 -21.26
N VAL A 326 -9.81 -1.93 -22.22
CA VAL A 326 -9.32 -2.19 -23.59
C VAL A 326 -8.85 -0.89 -24.26
N LYS A 327 -9.59 0.21 -24.05
CA LYS A 327 -9.20 1.53 -24.57
C LYS A 327 -7.90 2.01 -23.95
N ALA A 328 -7.73 1.89 -22.64
CA ALA A 328 -6.50 2.29 -21.95
C ALA A 328 -5.29 1.48 -22.43
N ILE A 329 -5.44 0.16 -22.60
CA ILE A 329 -4.40 -0.71 -23.16
C ILE A 329 -4.05 -0.28 -24.58
N LYS A 330 -5.05 -0.09 -25.46
CA LYS A 330 -4.82 0.34 -26.85
C LYS A 330 -4.10 1.68 -26.93
N GLN A 331 -4.44 2.62 -26.05
CA GLN A 331 -3.76 3.91 -25.96
C GLN A 331 -2.30 3.76 -25.53
N GLY A 332 -2.05 2.97 -24.48
CA GLY A 332 -0.70 2.70 -23.99
C GLY A 332 0.18 1.99 -25.03
N LEU A 333 -0.40 1.08 -25.80
CA LEU A 333 0.28 0.36 -26.89
C LEU A 333 0.74 1.29 -28.04
N ALA A 334 0.25 2.52 -28.14
CA ALA A 334 0.71 3.53 -29.11
C ALA A 334 0.82 3.00 -30.56
N ASN A 335 -0.19 2.24 -31.01
CA ASN A 335 -0.25 1.58 -32.32
C ASN A 335 0.86 0.55 -32.59
N ARG A 336 1.52 0.01 -31.56
CA ARG A 336 2.41 -1.16 -31.69
C ARG A 336 1.60 -2.39 -32.06
N GLU A 337 2.21 -3.26 -32.85
CA GLU A 337 1.64 -4.56 -33.16
C GLU A 337 1.48 -5.38 -31.87
N TYR A 338 0.31 -5.98 -31.70
CA TYR A 338 -0.09 -6.67 -30.48
C TYR A 338 -0.78 -7.99 -30.82
N HIS A 339 -0.26 -9.11 -30.31
CA HIS A 339 -0.69 -10.47 -30.69
C HIS A 339 -1.49 -11.21 -29.61
N SER A 340 -1.81 -10.55 -28.50
CA SER A 340 -2.56 -11.14 -27.39
C SER A 340 -3.99 -10.60 -27.32
N ASP A 341 -4.80 -11.11 -26.38
CA ASP A 341 -6.17 -10.65 -26.18
C ASP A 341 -6.20 -9.14 -25.94
N SER A 342 -7.16 -8.44 -26.55
CA SER A 342 -7.39 -6.99 -26.41
C SER A 342 -7.38 -6.46 -24.97
N ALA A 343 -7.76 -7.28 -23.98
CA ALA A 343 -7.77 -6.93 -22.57
C ALA A 343 -6.52 -7.41 -21.80
N GLY A 344 -5.59 -8.07 -22.46
CA GLY A 344 -4.50 -8.81 -21.82
C GLY A 344 -4.99 -10.14 -21.24
N LYS A 345 -4.16 -10.78 -20.42
CA LYS A 345 -4.52 -12.00 -19.69
C LYS A 345 -4.04 -11.95 -18.25
N THR A 346 -4.79 -12.56 -17.34
CA THR A 346 -4.39 -12.63 -15.93
C THR A 346 -3.56 -13.89 -15.69
N ARG A 347 -2.33 -13.73 -15.20
CA ARG A 347 -1.47 -14.84 -14.81
C ARG A 347 -1.77 -15.27 -13.38
N PHE A 348 -1.69 -14.35 -12.44
CA PHE A 348 -1.88 -14.66 -11.02
C PHE A 348 -2.89 -13.73 -10.35
N ILE A 349 -3.74 -14.27 -9.48
CA ILE A 349 -4.55 -13.51 -8.53
C ILE A 349 -4.17 -13.96 -7.11
N GLY A 350 -3.47 -13.10 -6.37
CA GLY A 350 -3.04 -13.33 -4.99
C GLY A 350 -3.79 -12.45 -4.01
N ILE A 351 -4.74 -13.03 -3.26
CA ILE A 351 -5.61 -12.25 -2.38
C ILE A 351 -5.48 -12.65 -0.91
N PHE A 352 -5.57 -11.65 -0.04
CA PHE A 352 -5.61 -11.80 1.40
C PHE A 352 -7.00 -11.43 1.91
N ASP A 353 -7.64 -12.38 2.57
CA ASP A 353 -8.81 -12.22 3.40
C ASP A 353 -9.91 -11.30 2.81
N THR A 354 -10.42 -11.66 1.64
CA THR A 354 -11.43 -10.86 0.92
C THR A 354 -12.64 -10.53 1.79
N VAL A 355 -12.86 -9.23 1.99
CA VAL A 355 -14.04 -8.66 2.65
C VAL A 355 -14.64 -7.66 1.68
N ALA A 356 -15.83 -7.94 1.17
CA ALA A 356 -16.51 -7.03 0.25
C ALA A 356 -17.08 -5.81 1.00
N ALA A 357 -17.89 -6.08 2.04
CA ALA A 357 -18.50 -5.08 2.91
C ALA A 357 -19.03 -3.84 2.17
N ILE A 358 -19.79 -4.08 1.09
CA ILE A 358 -20.42 -3.03 0.29
C ILE A 358 -21.78 -2.71 0.91
N GLY A 359 -21.95 -1.48 1.41
CA GLY A 359 -23.20 -1.02 1.99
C GLY A 359 -24.06 -0.32 0.95
N THR A 360 -24.97 -1.05 0.31
CA THR A 360 -25.90 -0.49 -0.69
C THR A 360 -27.24 -0.11 -0.03
N PRO A 361 -28.04 0.81 -0.60
CA PRO A 361 -29.40 1.03 -0.14
C PRO A 361 -30.27 -0.24 -0.21
N PHE A 362 -30.00 -1.13 -1.18
CA PHE A 362 -30.76 -2.37 -1.39
C PHE A 362 -30.51 -3.41 -0.30
N ASN A 363 -29.30 -3.47 0.25
CA ASN A 363 -28.97 -4.36 1.36
C ASN A 363 -29.15 -3.73 2.75
N GLY A 364 -29.78 -2.55 2.81
CA GLY A 364 -30.01 -1.81 4.05
C GLY A 364 -28.72 -1.27 4.68
N VAL A 365 -27.69 -1.01 3.86
CA VAL A 365 -26.37 -0.56 4.30
C VAL A 365 -25.71 -1.57 5.24
N ASN A 366 -25.99 -2.86 5.03
CA ASN A 366 -25.46 -3.94 5.84
C ASN A 366 -24.13 -4.44 5.25
N PRO A 367 -22.97 -4.15 5.88
CA PRO A 367 -21.68 -4.62 5.40
C PRO A 367 -21.50 -6.14 5.54
N ASN A 368 -22.36 -6.81 6.31
CA ASN A 368 -22.41 -8.27 6.39
C ASN A 368 -23.54 -8.80 5.49
N SER A 369 -23.36 -8.61 4.19
CA SER A 369 -24.29 -9.04 3.14
C SER A 369 -23.53 -9.76 2.03
N ALA A 370 -24.20 -10.71 1.38
CA ALA A 370 -23.72 -11.32 0.13
C ALA A 370 -23.91 -10.40 -1.08
N ASP A 371 -24.84 -9.44 -0.99
CA ASP A 371 -25.10 -8.46 -2.05
C ASP A 371 -24.00 -7.40 -2.07
N THR A 372 -23.19 -7.42 -3.13
CA THR A 372 -22.07 -6.51 -3.37
C THR A 372 -22.37 -5.45 -4.42
N GLY A 373 -23.64 -5.28 -4.81
CA GLY A 373 -24.05 -4.35 -5.86
C GLY A 373 -23.36 -4.67 -7.19
N ASP A 374 -22.77 -3.66 -7.81
CA ASP A 374 -22.08 -3.79 -9.11
C ASP A 374 -20.67 -4.40 -9.00
N VAL A 375 -20.19 -4.67 -7.78
CA VAL A 375 -18.87 -5.28 -7.56
C VAL A 375 -18.96 -6.79 -7.82
N ASP A 376 -18.50 -7.21 -9.00
CA ASP A 376 -18.37 -8.63 -9.34
C ASP A 376 -17.16 -9.30 -8.67
N LEU A 377 -17.43 -10.20 -7.73
CA LEU A 377 -16.43 -10.99 -7.03
C LEU A 377 -16.18 -12.36 -7.66
N THR A 378 -16.94 -12.78 -8.66
CA THR A 378 -16.88 -14.17 -9.14
C THR A 378 -15.52 -14.44 -9.78
N LEU A 379 -14.89 -15.59 -9.46
CA LEU A 379 -13.64 -15.99 -10.10
C LEU A 379 -13.89 -17.23 -10.98
N HIS A 380 -14.34 -17.00 -12.21
CA HIS A 380 -14.68 -18.06 -13.15
C HIS A 380 -13.47 -18.88 -13.60
N ALA A 381 -13.70 -20.12 -14.04
CA ALA A 381 -12.67 -20.90 -14.71
C ALA A 381 -12.13 -20.12 -15.93
N GLY A 382 -10.80 -19.97 -16.01
CA GLY A 382 -10.15 -19.18 -17.05
C GLY A 382 -9.98 -17.69 -16.74
N ILE A 383 -10.44 -17.19 -15.58
CA ILE A 383 -10.21 -15.79 -15.17
C ILE A 383 -8.74 -15.46 -14.96
N ALA A 384 -7.95 -16.46 -14.52
CA ALA A 384 -6.51 -16.39 -14.34
C ALA A 384 -5.87 -17.77 -14.52
N GLU A 385 -4.57 -17.81 -14.82
CA GLU A 385 -3.81 -19.07 -14.86
C GLU A 385 -3.73 -19.71 -13.46
N LYS A 386 -3.59 -18.88 -12.41
CA LYS A 386 -3.56 -19.29 -11.00
C LYS A 386 -4.26 -18.27 -10.10
N VAL A 387 -4.99 -18.76 -9.10
CA VAL A 387 -5.58 -17.98 -8.01
C VAL A 387 -5.15 -18.60 -6.69
N PHE A 388 -4.79 -17.78 -5.71
CA PHE A 388 -4.52 -18.23 -4.36
C PHE A 388 -5.03 -17.21 -3.34
N HIS A 389 -5.78 -17.71 -2.36
CA HIS A 389 -6.37 -16.89 -1.31
C HIS A 389 -5.89 -17.35 0.07
N ILE A 390 -5.38 -16.42 0.88
CA ILE A 390 -5.11 -16.67 2.31
C ILE A 390 -6.21 -16.03 3.15
N ALA A 391 -6.89 -16.80 3.99
CA ALA A 391 -7.98 -16.35 4.85
C ALA A 391 -7.60 -16.42 6.34
N ALA A 392 -8.15 -15.50 7.13
CA ALA A 392 -7.93 -15.40 8.58
C ALA A 392 -8.83 -16.36 9.36
N GLN A 393 -8.21 -17.26 10.12
CA GLN A 393 -8.90 -18.28 10.93
C GLN A 393 -9.66 -17.70 12.13
N HIS A 394 -9.11 -16.68 12.79
CA HIS A 394 -9.60 -16.17 14.07
C HIS A 394 -10.34 -14.84 13.93
N GLU A 395 -10.44 -14.28 12.71
CA GLU A 395 -11.30 -13.13 12.45
C GLU A 395 -12.76 -13.50 12.76
N CYS A 396 -13.46 -12.64 13.49
CA CYS A 396 -14.82 -12.91 13.96
C CYS A 396 -15.66 -11.63 14.10
N ARG A 397 -15.22 -10.50 13.53
CA ARG A 397 -16.01 -9.27 13.48
C ARG A 397 -17.16 -9.41 12.50
N PHE A 398 -18.29 -8.81 12.88
CA PHE A 398 -19.49 -8.80 12.06
C PHE A 398 -19.27 -8.12 10.69
N ASN A 399 -18.55 -7.00 10.65
CA ASN A 399 -18.33 -6.23 9.41
C ASN A 399 -17.28 -6.86 8.47
N PHE A 400 -16.64 -7.96 8.87
CA PHE A 400 -15.53 -8.58 8.15
C PHE A 400 -15.91 -9.96 7.61
N ALA A 401 -17.09 -10.07 7.01
CA ALA A 401 -17.53 -11.31 6.40
C ALA A 401 -16.59 -11.75 5.26
N LEU A 402 -16.12 -12.99 5.32
CA LEU A 402 -15.20 -13.53 4.31
C LEU A 402 -15.96 -13.83 3.02
N ASN A 403 -15.39 -13.45 1.89
CA ASN A 403 -15.83 -13.91 0.57
C ASN A 403 -14.85 -14.98 0.08
N SER A 404 -15.19 -16.24 0.32
CA SER A 404 -14.35 -17.40 0.03
C SER A 404 -14.26 -17.68 -1.47
N VAL A 405 -13.14 -18.27 -1.91
CA VAL A 405 -12.95 -18.77 -3.28
C VAL A 405 -13.09 -20.30 -3.38
N ARG A 406 -13.37 -20.97 -2.24
CA ARG A 406 -13.62 -22.40 -2.21
C ARG A 406 -14.97 -22.76 -2.83
N PRO A 407 -15.09 -23.97 -3.41
CA PRO A 407 -14.03 -24.95 -3.64
C PRO A 407 -13.24 -24.73 -4.94
N ALA A 408 -13.59 -23.70 -5.74
CA ALA A 408 -13.08 -23.57 -7.10
C ALA A 408 -11.60 -23.22 -7.18
N TRP A 409 -11.08 -22.45 -6.22
CA TRP A 409 -9.68 -22.05 -6.17
C TRP A 409 -9.01 -22.44 -4.85
N PRO A 410 -7.68 -22.67 -4.87
CA PRO A 410 -6.90 -22.89 -3.66
C PRO A 410 -7.06 -21.74 -2.65
N GLU A 411 -7.54 -22.09 -1.45
CA GLU A 411 -7.67 -21.17 -0.32
C GLU A 411 -7.02 -21.81 0.92
N LEU A 412 -6.05 -21.10 1.51
CA LEU A 412 -5.37 -21.46 2.74
C LEU A 412 -5.94 -20.67 3.91
N VAL A 413 -6.40 -21.35 4.95
CA VAL A 413 -6.78 -20.71 6.21
C VAL A 413 -5.56 -20.75 7.13
N LEU A 414 -5.08 -19.58 7.57
CA LEU A 414 -3.98 -19.45 8.52
C LEU A 414 -4.48 -18.89 9.86
N PRO A 415 -3.86 -19.30 10.99
CA PRO A 415 -4.06 -18.64 12.29
C PRO A 415 -3.94 -17.12 12.16
N GLY A 416 -4.76 -16.39 12.90
CA GLY A 416 -4.70 -14.92 12.94
C GLY A 416 -6.03 -14.27 12.60
N VAL A 417 -6.15 -12.98 12.91
CA VAL A 417 -7.26 -12.12 12.47
C VAL A 417 -6.92 -11.42 11.15
N HIS A 418 -7.84 -10.61 10.64
CA HIS A 418 -7.75 -9.98 9.31
C HIS A 418 -6.37 -9.38 8.96
N SER A 419 -5.85 -8.51 9.85
CA SER A 419 -4.57 -7.81 9.66
C SER A 419 -3.36 -8.60 10.14
N ASP A 420 -3.55 -9.74 10.82
CA ASP A 420 -2.47 -10.72 11.01
C ASP A 420 -2.14 -11.45 9.71
N ILE A 421 -3.10 -11.50 8.77
CA ILE A 421 -2.94 -12.09 7.44
C ILE A 421 -2.57 -11.04 6.40
N GLY A 422 -3.27 -9.91 6.39
CA GLY A 422 -3.04 -8.83 5.43
C GLY A 422 -1.97 -7.83 5.82
N GLY A 423 -1.50 -7.81 7.07
CA GLY A 423 -0.68 -6.74 7.62
C GLY A 423 -1.50 -5.51 8.03
N GLY A 424 -0.81 -4.44 8.46
CA GLY A 424 -1.43 -3.19 8.93
C GLY A 424 -1.28 -2.93 10.43
N TYR A 425 -0.87 -3.93 11.22
CA TYR A 425 -0.51 -3.77 12.63
C TYR A 425 0.92 -3.27 12.80
N TRP A 426 1.16 -2.44 13.81
CA TRP A 426 2.51 -1.98 14.19
C TRP A 426 3.39 -3.13 14.69
N PRO A 427 4.73 -2.99 14.63
CA PRO A 427 5.66 -4.01 15.12
C PRO A 427 5.36 -4.51 16.54
N ASN A 428 4.94 -3.60 17.42
CA ASN A 428 4.47 -3.90 18.77
C ASN A 428 3.22 -3.05 19.06
N GLU A 429 2.10 -3.69 19.40
CA GLU A 429 0.87 -3.02 19.81
C GLU A 429 0.44 -3.44 21.21
N GLN A 430 -0.16 -2.50 21.94
CA GLN A 430 -0.80 -2.79 23.22
C GLN A 430 -2.31 -2.93 23.02
N GLU A 431 -2.85 -4.11 23.34
CA GLU A 431 -4.28 -4.35 23.24
C GLU A 431 -5.00 -4.11 24.57
N ASN A 432 -6.10 -3.36 24.51
CA ASN A 432 -7.02 -3.19 25.64
C ASN A 432 -8.44 -3.30 25.11
N CYS A 433 -9.03 -4.49 25.22
CA CYS A 433 -10.26 -4.84 24.53
C CYS A 433 -11.40 -5.14 25.50
N PHE A 434 -12.54 -4.48 25.32
CA PHE A 434 -13.83 -4.90 25.86
C PHE A 434 -14.34 -6.08 25.05
N LEU A 435 -14.39 -7.27 25.65
CA LEU A 435 -14.84 -8.49 24.99
C LEU A 435 -16.37 -8.60 25.02
N THR A 436 -17.03 -8.06 26.04
CA THR A 436 -18.48 -7.97 26.09
C THR A 436 -18.94 -6.53 25.98
N ARG A 437 -20.09 -6.31 25.34
CA ARG A 437 -20.78 -5.03 25.39
C ARG A 437 -21.02 -4.63 26.86
N PRO A 438 -20.62 -3.43 27.30
CA PRO A 438 -20.93 -2.94 28.64
C PRO A 438 -22.42 -3.05 28.96
N GLN A 439 -22.74 -3.84 29.98
CA GLN A 439 -24.08 -3.96 30.54
C GLN A 439 -24.26 -2.92 31.64
N ALA A 440 -25.50 -2.48 31.87
CA ALA A 440 -25.80 -1.45 32.85
C ALA A 440 -27.02 -1.82 33.70
N GLU A 441 -26.96 -1.53 34.99
CA GLU A 441 -28.05 -1.72 35.95
C GLU A 441 -28.16 -0.47 36.84
N THR A 442 -29.35 -0.14 37.33
CA THR A 442 -29.51 0.90 38.35
C THR A 442 -29.75 0.26 39.69
N VAL A 443 -28.89 0.60 40.65
CA VAL A 443 -28.87 0.00 42.00
C VAL A 443 -28.79 1.11 43.06
N PRO A 444 -29.13 0.81 44.33
CA PRO A 444 -28.84 1.69 45.45
C PRO A 444 -27.37 2.13 45.45
N GLU A 445 -27.09 3.39 45.79
CA GLU A 445 -25.73 3.95 45.70
C GLU A 445 -24.71 3.16 46.55
N ASN A 446 -25.15 2.64 47.69
CA ASN A 446 -24.32 1.88 48.63
C ASN A 446 -24.05 0.42 48.20
N GLN A 447 -24.70 -0.09 47.16
CA GLN A 447 -24.47 -1.46 46.69
C GLN A 447 -23.11 -1.58 45.97
N PRO A 448 -22.20 -2.48 46.37
CA PRO A 448 -20.92 -2.69 45.66
C PRO A 448 -21.13 -3.16 44.21
N ASP A 449 -20.31 -2.69 43.27
CA ASP A 449 -20.50 -2.98 41.83
C ASP A 449 -20.34 -4.50 41.53
N GLU A 450 -19.45 -5.18 42.25
CA GLU A 450 -19.17 -6.62 42.13
C GLU A 450 -20.31 -7.49 42.66
N SER A 451 -21.26 -6.91 43.40
CA SER A 451 -22.43 -7.62 43.92
C SER A 451 -23.65 -7.58 42.99
N THR A 452 -23.55 -6.83 41.88
CA THR A 452 -24.67 -6.53 40.97
C THR A 452 -25.04 -7.72 40.08
N HIS A 453 -26.24 -7.69 39.49
CA HIS A 453 -26.65 -8.73 38.55
C HIS A 453 -25.79 -8.68 37.29
N VAL A 454 -25.54 -7.47 36.77
CA VAL A 454 -24.74 -7.27 35.55
C VAL A 454 -23.31 -7.76 35.69
N TYR A 455 -22.68 -7.64 36.86
CA TYR A 455 -21.35 -8.21 37.12
C TYR A 455 -21.35 -9.74 37.05
N ARG A 456 -22.36 -10.41 37.62
CA ARG A 456 -22.46 -11.88 37.52
C ARG A 456 -22.79 -12.33 36.09
N GLN A 457 -23.62 -11.58 35.38
CA GLN A 457 -24.04 -11.88 34.02
C GLN A 457 -22.89 -11.75 33.01
N THR A 458 -21.95 -10.82 33.19
CA THR A 458 -20.83 -10.67 32.24
C THR A 458 -19.94 -11.91 32.20
N PHE A 459 -19.76 -12.60 33.32
CA PHE A 459 -19.02 -13.87 33.36
C PHE A 459 -19.74 -15.02 32.64
N SER A 460 -21.06 -14.98 32.47
CA SER A 460 -21.75 -16.06 31.72
C SER A 460 -21.36 -16.05 30.24
N ALA A 461 -20.98 -14.90 29.69
CA ALA A 461 -20.52 -14.76 28.31
C ALA A 461 -19.13 -15.39 28.07
N LEU A 462 -18.35 -15.65 29.13
CA LEU A 462 -17.03 -16.29 29.00
C LEU A 462 -17.15 -17.70 28.41
N LYS A 463 -18.18 -18.45 28.82
CA LYS A 463 -18.44 -19.81 28.34
C LYS A 463 -18.69 -19.84 26.82
N ASP A 464 -19.41 -18.85 26.29
CA ASP A 464 -19.66 -18.75 24.85
C ASP A 464 -18.35 -18.48 24.09
N MET A 465 -17.49 -17.61 24.63
CA MET A 465 -16.16 -17.32 24.06
C MET A 465 -15.23 -18.53 24.11
N GLU A 466 -15.20 -19.27 25.23
CA GLU A 466 -14.41 -20.50 25.38
C GLU A 466 -14.84 -21.59 24.39
N SER A 467 -16.12 -21.60 23.99
CA SER A 467 -16.66 -22.56 23.02
C SER A 467 -16.40 -22.18 21.55
N SER A 468 -16.05 -20.92 21.28
CA SER A 468 -15.83 -20.45 19.91
C SER A 468 -14.37 -20.68 19.49
N PRO A 469 -14.12 -21.41 18.39
CA PRO A 469 -12.75 -21.68 17.94
C PRO A 469 -11.99 -20.40 17.54
N ASN A 470 -12.69 -19.32 17.19
CA ASN A 470 -12.07 -18.08 16.72
C ASN A 470 -11.45 -17.28 17.89
N ILE A 471 -12.15 -17.17 19.02
CA ILE A 471 -11.69 -16.35 20.17
C ILE A 471 -11.09 -17.19 21.30
N ALA A 472 -11.45 -18.47 21.42
CA ALA A 472 -10.98 -19.33 22.51
C ALA A 472 -9.44 -19.35 22.69
N PRO A 473 -8.59 -19.31 21.64
CA PRO A 473 -7.14 -19.17 21.84
C PRO A 473 -6.75 -17.96 22.69
N ILE A 474 -7.30 -16.78 22.39
CA ILE A 474 -7.03 -15.55 23.15
C ILE A 474 -7.52 -15.70 24.59
N ILE A 475 -8.69 -16.32 24.79
CA ILE A 475 -9.25 -16.56 26.13
C ILE A 475 -8.35 -17.50 26.95
N ARG A 476 -7.81 -18.56 26.34
CA ARG A 476 -6.94 -19.53 27.03
C ARG A 476 -5.58 -18.94 27.40
N THR A 477 -5.05 -18.03 26.58
CA THR A 477 -3.67 -17.54 26.72
C THR A 477 -3.54 -16.18 27.40
N SER A 478 -4.68 -15.54 27.73
CA SER A 478 -4.70 -14.17 28.25
C SER A 478 -5.55 -14.06 29.50
N THR A 479 -5.24 -13.08 30.34
CA THR A 479 -6.04 -12.80 31.53
C THR A 479 -7.28 -12.00 31.16
N ILE A 480 -8.46 -12.58 31.40
CA ILE A 480 -9.75 -11.91 31.23
C ILE A 480 -10.27 -11.48 32.60
N THR A 481 -10.65 -10.21 32.74
CA THR A 481 -11.20 -9.66 33.98
C THR A 481 -12.55 -9.00 33.73
N ALA A 482 -13.42 -8.97 34.75
CA ALA A 482 -14.62 -8.13 34.71
C ALA A 482 -14.28 -6.74 35.26
N LYS A 483 -14.39 -5.73 34.40
CA LYS A 483 -14.23 -4.32 34.78
C LYS A 483 -15.58 -3.72 35.16
N THR A 484 -15.61 -3.00 36.28
CA THR A 484 -16.78 -2.28 36.80
C THR A 484 -16.51 -0.77 36.86
N TRP A 485 -17.55 0.03 36.63
CA TRP A 485 -17.55 1.48 36.87
C TRP A 485 -18.99 1.96 37.09
N ASN A 486 -19.18 3.17 37.60
CA ASN A 486 -20.52 3.68 37.89
C ASN A 486 -20.67 5.18 37.62
N ASP A 487 -21.93 5.59 37.39
CA ASP A 487 -22.37 6.98 37.31
C ASP A 487 -23.39 7.25 38.44
N LYS A 488 -23.05 8.16 39.35
CA LYS A 488 -23.88 8.53 40.49
C LYS A 488 -24.95 9.56 40.14
N ARG A 489 -24.99 10.10 38.91
CA ARG A 489 -25.99 11.07 38.45
C ARG A 489 -27.31 10.39 38.11
N MET A 490 -27.90 9.71 39.08
CA MET A 490 -29.19 9.05 38.94
C MET A 490 -30.23 9.72 39.85
N PRO A 491 -31.49 9.88 39.39
CA PRO A 491 -32.56 10.28 40.28
C PRO A 491 -32.72 9.25 41.40
N PRO A 492 -33.12 9.66 42.62
CA PRO A 492 -33.51 8.73 43.67
C PRO A 492 -34.65 7.82 43.22
N ASP A 493 -34.79 6.67 43.88
CA ASP A 493 -35.95 5.79 43.65
C ASP A 493 -37.26 6.41 44.17
N HIS A 494 -38.38 5.70 44.00
CA HIS A 494 -39.69 6.17 44.46
C HIS A 494 -39.78 6.38 45.99
N LEU A 495 -38.84 5.82 46.77
CA LEU A 495 -38.74 5.96 48.22
C LEU A 495 -37.73 7.04 48.65
N GLY A 496 -37.07 7.71 47.69
CA GLY A 496 -36.05 8.72 47.95
C GLY A 496 -34.64 8.17 48.20
N THR A 497 -34.42 6.86 47.97
CA THR A 497 -33.10 6.24 48.13
C THR A 497 -32.15 6.71 47.03
N PRO A 498 -30.94 7.22 47.36
CA PRO A 498 -29.93 7.54 46.37
C PRO A 498 -29.57 6.32 45.50
N GLN A 499 -29.48 6.53 44.20
CA GLN A 499 -29.16 5.48 43.23
C GLN A 499 -27.86 5.78 42.49
N LYS A 500 -27.27 4.73 41.90
CA LYS A 500 -26.22 4.84 40.89
C LYS A 500 -26.51 3.93 39.71
N ARG A 501 -26.00 4.29 38.54
CA ARG A 501 -25.94 3.41 37.37
C ARG A 501 -24.60 2.69 37.41
N THR A 502 -24.62 1.38 37.61
CA THR A 502 -23.41 0.55 37.57
C THR A 502 -23.27 -0.10 36.20
N PHE A 503 -22.03 -0.30 35.78
CA PHE A 503 -21.66 -0.93 34.51
C PHE A 503 -20.70 -2.07 34.75
N ALA A 504 -20.81 -3.13 33.94
CA ALA A 504 -19.88 -4.24 33.95
C ALA A 504 -19.60 -4.75 32.53
N ALA A 505 -18.35 -5.13 32.27
CA ALA A 505 -17.93 -5.79 31.04
C ALA A 505 -16.71 -6.68 31.26
N LEU A 506 -16.60 -7.77 30.51
CA LEU A 506 -15.35 -8.51 30.38
C LEU A 506 -14.37 -7.73 29.53
N THR A 507 -13.14 -7.63 30.01
CA THR A 507 -12.02 -6.98 29.36
C THR A 507 -10.84 -7.95 29.26
N LEU A 508 -10.18 -7.91 28.11
CA LEU A 508 -8.85 -8.45 27.92
C LEU A 508 -7.86 -7.54 28.66
N ASN A 509 -7.11 -8.09 29.62
CA ASN A 509 -6.07 -7.31 30.29
C ASN A 509 -5.02 -6.84 29.27
N PRO A 510 -4.39 -5.66 29.51
CA PRO A 510 -3.37 -5.16 28.62
C PRO A 510 -2.27 -6.19 28.35
N ARG A 511 -2.03 -6.44 27.07
CA ARG A 511 -0.98 -7.33 26.58
C ARG A 511 -0.29 -6.71 25.37
N GLN A 512 0.96 -7.10 25.15
CA GLN A 512 1.71 -6.74 23.95
C GLN A 512 1.55 -7.83 22.90
N VAL A 513 1.28 -7.42 21.67
CA VAL A 513 1.14 -8.30 20.50
C VAL A 513 2.06 -7.77 19.40
N LYS A 514 2.71 -8.68 18.67
CA LYS A 514 3.66 -8.37 17.62
C LYS A 514 3.08 -8.72 16.25
N ASN A 515 3.45 -7.97 15.22
CA ASN A 515 2.96 -8.20 13.86
C ASN A 515 3.75 -9.24 13.04
N ASN A 516 4.72 -9.94 13.62
CA ASN A 516 5.63 -10.83 12.87
C ASN A 516 4.89 -11.94 12.09
N TRP A 517 3.68 -12.33 12.52
CA TRP A 517 2.89 -13.35 11.83
C TRP A 517 2.41 -12.91 10.44
N ALA A 518 2.18 -11.61 10.22
CA ALA A 518 1.86 -11.09 8.88
C ALA A 518 3.01 -11.31 7.88
N ALA A 519 4.26 -11.35 8.35
CA ALA A 519 5.39 -11.71 7.49
C ALA A 519 5.36 -13.19 7.06
N VAL A 520 4.81 -14.10 7.88
CA VAL A 520 4.59 -15.50 7.47
C VAL A 520 3.56 -15.59 6.34
N ALA A 521 2.42 -14.91 6.47
CA ALA A 521 1.41 -14.86 5.42
C ALA A 521 1.96 -14.26 4.11
N TYR A 522 2.82 -13.24 4.21
CA TYR A 522 3.53 -12.67 3.07
C TYR A 522 4.43 -13.68 2.37
N LEU A 523 5.25 -14.46 3.12
CA LEU A 523 6.13 -15.47 2.53
C LEU A 523 5.34 -16.57 1.82
N VAL A 524 4.21 -16.99 2.39
CA VAL A 524 3.33 -17.98 1.76
C VAL A 524 2.74 -17.46 0.44
N MET A 525 2.34 -16.19 0.38
CA MET A 525 1.85 -15.56 -0.86
C MET A 525 2.97 -15.35 -1.87
N LEU A 526 4.16 -14.95 -1.42
CA LEU A 526 5.34 -14.77 -2.25
C LEU A 526 5.72 -16.09 -2.94
N GLU A 527 5.75 -17.20 -2.20
CA GLU A 527 5.99 -18.54 -2.77
C GLU A 527 4.90 -18.91 -3.79
N ALA A 528 3.62 -18.67 -3.47
CA ALA A 528 2.51 -18.94 -4.39
C ALA A 528 2.61 -18.16 -5.70
N ALA A 529 2.94 -16.87 -5.61
CA ALA A 529 3.08 -15.99 -6.76
C ALA A 529 4.32 -16.37 -7.59
N THR A 530 5.45 -16.64 -6.95
CA THR A 530 6.68 -17.09 -7.65
C THR A 530 6.47 -18.43 -8.36
N GLU A 531 5.76 -19.39 -7.74
CA GLU A 531 5.38 -20.64 -8.40
C GLU A 531 4.44 -20.43 -9.60
N ALA A 532 3.62 -19.38 -9.57
CA ALA A 532 2.78 -18.95 -10.70
C ALA A 532 3.56 -18.18 -11.80
N GLY A 533 4.84 -17.89 -11.56
CA GLY A 533 5.73 -17.21 -12.51
C GLY A 533 5.89 -15.71 -12.26
N CYS A 534 5.37 -15.16 -11.16
CA CYS A 534 5.64 -13.78 -10.75
C CYS A 534 7.12 -13.60 -10.38
N GLU A 535 7.73 -12.52 -10.86
CA GLU A 535 9.15 -12.23 -10.63
C GLU A 535 9.28 -11.12 -9.57
N PHE A 536 9.94 -11.43 -8.45
CA PHE A 536 10.19 -10.51 -7.33
C PHE A 536 11.69 -10.42 -7.07
N ARG A 537 12.15 -9.27 -6.53
CA ARG A 537 13.50 -9.17 -5.97
C ARG A 537 13.45 -9.38 -4.45
N THR A 538 14.03 -10.47 -3.99
CA THR A 538 14.00 -10.89 -2.57
C THR A 538 15.33 -10.74 -1.84
N GLU A 539 16.40 -10.35 -2.53
CA GLU A 539 17.76 -10.26 -1.95
C GLU A 539 17.86 -9.18 -0.86
N ASP A 540 17.10 -8.09 -0.99
CA ASP A 540 17.00 -7.01 -0.01
C ASP A 540 15.74 -7.12 0.88
N ASP A 541 15.01 -8.24 0.77
CA ASP A 541 13.75 -8.43 1.49
C ASP A 541 14.00 -8.83 2.95
N ASN A 542 14.08 -7.81 3.80
CA ASN A 542 14.28 -7.97 5.24
C ASN A 542 13.10 -8.68 5.95
N ARG A 543 12.00 -9.01 5.26
CA ARG A 543 10.82 -9.61 5.90
C ARG A 543 11.09 -11.03 6.39
N THR A 544 12.01 -11.77 5.75
CA THR A 544 12.51 -13.03 6.31
C THR A 544 13.29 -12.85 7.61
N LEU A 545 13.94 -11.69 7.80
CA LEU A 545 14.65 -11.35 9.05
C LEU A 545 13.69 -10.99 10.18
N LEU A 546 12.44 -10.62 9.84
CA LEU A 546 11.38 -10.38 10.82
C LEU A 546 10.79 -11.67 11.40
N ILE A 547 11.17 -12.87 10.90
CA ILE A 547 10.69 -14.13 11.48
C ILE A 547 11.61 -14.54 12.64
N PRO A 548 11.19 -14.35 13.90
CA PRO A 548 12.01 -14.71 15.04
C PRO A 548 12.14 -16.25 15.15
N PRO A 549 13.19 -16.77 15.81
CA PRO A 549 13.49 -18.20 15.86
C PRO A 549 12.30 -19.08 16.27
N GLU A 550 11.50 -18.62 17.22
CA GLU A 550 10.30 -19.29 17.74
C GLU A 550 9.19 -19.45 16.69
N LEU A 551 9.11 -18.57 15.68
CA LEU A 551 8.12 -18.67 14.60
C LEU A 551 8.60 -19.52 13.43
N ARG A 552 9.89 -19.87 13.34
CA ARG A 552 10.44 -20.60 12.17
C ARG A 552 9.76 -21.95 11.91
N PRO A 553 9.51 -22.81 12.92
CA PRO A 553 8.80 -24.07 12.70
C PRO A 553 7.38 -23.86 12.18
N LEU A 554 6.67 -22.86 12.72
CA LEU A 554 5.30 -22.52 12.33
C LEU A 554 5.25 -21.89 10.93
N CYS A 555 6.26 -21.09 10.57
CA CYS A 555 6.44 -20.55 9.23
C CYS A 555 6.66 -21.67 8.20
N ASN A 556 7.58 -22.61 8.48
CA ASN A 556 7.82 -23.76 7.60
C ASN A 556 6.56 -24.60 7.40
N LYS A 557 5.77 -24.78 8.47
CA LYS A 557 4.48 -25.45 8.41
C LYS A 557 3.47 -24.68 7.54
N ALA A 558 3.37 -23.35 7.70
CA ALA A 558 2.50 -22.51 6.88
C ALA A 558 2.85 -22.57 5.39
N LEU A 559 4.14 -22.54 5.04
CA LEU A 559 4.63 -22.68 3.67
C LEU A 559 4.26 -24.04 3.08
N ALA A 560 4.49 -25.13 3.82
CA ALA A 560 4.11 -26.48 3.42
C ALA A 560 2.58 -26.62 3.22
N MET A 561 1.78 -26.03 4.11
CA MET A 561 0.31 -26.01 3.99
C MET A 561 -0.13 -25.22 2.75
N GLY A 562 0.48 -24.06 2.47
CA GLY A 562 0.19 -23.28 1.27
C GLY A 562 0.49 -24.05 -0.01
N LYS A 563 1.65 -24.71 -0.08
CA LYS A 563 2.01 -25.57 -1.21
C LYS A 563 1.05 -26.73 -1.40
N ALA A 564 0.63 -27.38 -0.32
CA ALA A 564 -0.35 -28.46 -0.37
C ALA A 564 -1.72 -27.96 -0.86
N ALA A 565 -2.20 -26.82 -0.37
CA ALA A 565 -3.46 -26.21 -0.79
C ALA A 565 -3.46 -25.92 -2.31
N ARG A 566 -2.36 -25.37 -2.84
CA ARG A 566 -2.21 -25.13 -4.30
C ARG A 566 -2.12 -26.41 -5.13
N SER A 567 -1.70 -27.51 -4.51
CA SER A 567 -1.58 -28.83 -5.15
C SER A 567 -2.85 -29.70 -4.99
N GLY A 568 -3.90 -29.18 -4.33
CA GLY A 568 -5.14 -29.90 -4.07
C GLY A 568 -5.05 -30.96 -2.96
N TYR A 569 -3.99 -30.95 -2.15
CA TYR A 569 -3.82 -31.87 -1.02
C TYR A 569 -4.31 -31.25 0.29
N ALA A 570 -4.97 -32.07 1.11
CA ALA A 570 -5.28 -31.71 2.49
C ALA A 570 -4.02 -31.83 3.36
N THR A 571 -3.82 -30.87 4.26
CA THR A 571 -2.78 -30.92 5.30
C THR A 571 -3.43 -30.82 6.66
N ALA A 572 -2.82 -31.47 7.66
CA ALA A 572 -3.18 -31.22 9.04
C ALA A 572 -2.89 -29.75 9.36
N GLY A 573 -3.89 -29.06 9.91
CA GLY A 573 -3.76 -27.66 10.33
C GLY A 573 -2.81 -27.48 11.52
N PHE A 574 -2.81 -26.27 12.06
CA PHE A 574 -2.13 -25.99 13.32
C PHE A 574 -2.86 -26.69 14.48
N THR A 575 -2.08 -27.30 15.36
CA THR A 575 -2.55 -27.90 16.61
C THR A 575 -2.96 -26.80 17.59
N THR A 576 -3.73 -27.16 18.62
CA THR A 576 -4.14 -26.22 19.67
C THR A 576 -2.94 -25.56 20.35
N ASP A 577 -1.88 -26.33 20.66
CA ASP A 577 -0.68 -25.79 21.30
C ASP A 577 0.06 -24.78 20.40
N GLU A 578 0.17 -25.07 19.10
CA GLU A 578 0.77 -24.14 18.13
C GLU A 578 -0.06 -22.86 18.00
N ILE A 579 -1.40 -22.98 17.99
CA ILE A 579 -2.31 -21.83 17.96
C ILE A 579 -2.19 -21.02 19.25
N ASP A 580 -2.04 -21.66 20.41
CA ASP A 580 -1.91 -20.96 21.70
C ASP A 580 -0.55 -20.24 21.81
N ILE A 581 0.52 -20.78 21.23
CA ILE A 581 1.81 -20.07 21.09
C ILE A 581 1.61 -18.78 20.27
N LEU A 582 0.91 -18.87 19.14
CA LEU A 582 0.59 -17.72 18.31
C LEU A 582 -0.34 -16.73 19.03
N ALA A 583 -1.37 -17.24 19.71
CA ALA A 583 -2.39 -16.43 20.37
C ALA A 583 -1.80 -15.56 21.46
N LYS A 584 -0.79 -16.07 22.17
CA LYS A 584 -0.13 -15.35 23.26
C LYS A 584 0.59 -14.08 22.80
N GLN A 585 1.18 -14.05 21.60
CA GLN A 585 2.11 -12.99 21.20
C GLN A 585 1.92 -12.42 19.79
N TYR A 586 1.16 -13.07 18.91
CA TYR A 586 1.12 -12.71 17.48
C TYR A 586 -0.27 -12.69 16.85
N ILE A 587 -1.31 -13.20 17.53
CA ILE A 587 -2.69 -13.06 17.07
C ILE A 587 -3.33 -11.90 17.82
N HIS A 588 -3.84 -10.91 17.09
CA HIS A 588 -4.52 -9.75 17.65
C HIS A 588 -5.99 -10.05 17.97
N CYS A 589 -6.57 -9.32 18.93
CA CYS A 589 -7.99 -9.34 19.28
C CYS A 589 -8.75 -8.28 18.47
N SER A 590 -8.98 -8.55 17.18
CA SER A 590 -9.66 -7.59 16.30
C SER A 590 -11.13 -7.32 16.71
N ALA A 591 -11.83 -8.32 17.22
CA ALA A 591 -13.23 -8.19 17.65
C ALA A 591 -13.36 -7.69 19.09
N ASN A 592 -13.99 -6.53 19.27
CA ASN A 592 -14.18 -5.88 20.58
C ASN A 592 -15.34 -4.86 20.60
N TRP A 593 -15.69 -4.42 21.81
CA TRP A 593 -16.73 -3.45 22.13
C TRP A 593 -16.16 -2.12 22.65
N ASN A 594 -14.97 -1.72 22.19
CA ASN A 594 -14.20 -0.58 22.73
C ASN A 594 -14.86 0.79 22.61
N SER A 595 -15.98 0.92 21.88
CA SER A 595 -16.73 2.18 21.75
C SER A 595 -17.52 2.55 23.03
N VAL A 596 -16.82 2.62 24.15
CA VAL A 596 -17.31 3.06 25.46
C VAL A 596 -17.19 4.58 25.59
N LYS A 597 -18.04 5.20 26.42
CA LYS A 597 -17.99 6.65 26.65
C LYS A 597 -16.87 6.98 27.65
N ILE A 598 -15.91 7.78 27.23
CA ILE A 598 -14.82 8.32 28.08
C ILE A 598 -14.98 9.82 28.34
N ASP A 599 -14.45 10.32 29.46
CA ASP A 599 -14.34 11.75 29.75
C ASP A 599 -13.02 12.35 29.23
N THR A 600 -12.81 13.64 29.49
CA THR A 600 -11.60 14.38 29.08
C THR A 600 -10.32 13.91 29.75
N ASN A 601 -10.43 13.08 30.80
CA ASN A 601 -9.30 12.49 31.53
C ASN A 601 -9.13 11.00 31.16
N ASN A 602 -9.75 10.54 30.07
CA ASN A 602 -9.78 9.15 29.60
C ASN A 602 -10.40 8.15 30.60
N ASN A 603 -11.19 8.61 31.58
CA ASN A 603 -11.95 7.71 32.44
C ASN A 603 -13.23 7.27 31.77
N ILE A 604 -13.64 6.03 32.00
CA ILE A 604 -14.91 5.51 31.47
C ILE A 604 -16.05 6.07 32.31
N VAL A 605 -16.97 6.81 31.66
CA VAL A 605 -18.04 7.56 32.34
C VAL A 605 -19.44 7.17 31.89
N GLY A 606 -19.58 6.14 31.07
CA GLY A 606 -20.90 5.67 30.63
C GLY A 606 -20.84 4.30 29.95
N GLY A 607 -21.99 3.86 29.45
CA GLY A 607 -22.12 2.60 28.73
C GLY A 607 -21.64 2.68 27.27
N ALA A 608 -21.95 1.64 26.52
CA ALA A 608 -21.85 1.59 25.06
C ALA A 608 -22.53 2.81 24.41
N LYS A 609 -21.86 3.48 23.45
CA LYS A 609 -22.52 4.52 22.62
C LYS A 609 -23.74 3.92 21.90
N PRO A 610 -24.89 4.63 21.81
CA PRO A 610 -26.18 4.04 21.41
C PRO A 610 -26.35 3.68 19.93
N LEU A 611 -25.46 4.11 19.03
CA LEU A 611 -25.56 3.87 17.57
C LEU A 611 -24.77 2.62 17.14
N ALA A 612 -25.45 1.69 16.46
CA ALA A 612 -24.87 0.46 15.91
C ALA A 612 -23.74 0.70 14.90
N LEU A 613 -23.75 1.84 14.20
CA LEU A 613 -22.69 2.31 13.29
C LEU A 613 -21.33 2.55 13.97
N ILE A 614 -21.28 2.59 15.31
CA ILE A 614 -20.06 2.96 16.07
C ILE A 614 -19.31 1.72 16.61
N PHE A 615 -19.88 0.52 16.53
CA PHE A 615 -19.17 -0.72 16.87
C PHE A 615 -18.57 -1.37 15.62
N ALA A 616 -17.68 -0.66 14.93
CA ALA A 616 -17.01 -1.14 13.72
C ALA A 616 -16.31 -2.51 13.92
N ASN A 617 -15.88 -2.79 15.15
CA ASN A 617 -15.17 -4.00 15.53
C ASN A 617 -16.00 -4.99 16.35
N ARG A 618 -17.33 -4.86 16.45
CA ARG A 618 -18.10 -5.84 17.24
C ARG A 618 -17.91 -7.27 16.70
N PRO A 619 -17.85 -8.28 17.58
CA PRO A 619 -17.95 -9.66 17.15
C PRO A 619 -19.28 -9.94 16.45
N ASP A 620 -19.24 -10.88 15.52
CA ASP A 620 -20.41 -11.55 14.97
C ASP A 620 -21.02 -12.50 16.02
N GLU A 621 -22.18 -13.06 15.71
CA GLU A 621 -22.90 -13.94 16.62
C GLU A 621 -22.04 -15.15 17.03
N ARG A 622 -21.98 -15.40 18.35
CA ARG A 622 -21.16 -16.47 18.96
C ARG A 622 -19.68 -16.42 18.58
N TRP A 623 -19.16 -15.24 18.17
CA TRP A 623 -17.78 -15.07 17.73
C TRP A 623 -17.42 -15.95 16.52
N LEU A 624 -18.40 -16.28 15.68
CA LEU A 624 -18.18 -17.06 14.46
C LEU A 624 -18.27 -16.15 13.25
N ARG A 625 -17.22 -16.14 12.43
CA ARG A 625 -17.18 -15.33 11.22
C ARG A 625 -18.25 -15.76 10.23
N THR A 626 -18.97 -14.79 9.68
CA THR A 626 -19.79 -15.04 8.49
C THR A 626 -18.91 -15.25 7.25
N ILE A 627 -19.23 -16.26 6.44
CA ILE A 627 -18.51 -16.61 5.22
C ILE A 627 -19.51 -16.76 4.09
N TYR A 628 -19.25 -16.14 2.95
CA TYR A 628 -19.99 -16.31 1.71
C TYR A 628 -19.11 -17.08 0.72
N ASP A 629 -19.68 -18.09 0.07
CA ASP A 629 -19.03 -18.71 -1.09
C ASP A 629 -19.17 -17.82 -2.34
N MET A 630 -18.64 -18.28 -3.48
CA MET A 630 -18.70 -17.52 -4.72
C MET A 630 -20.11 -17.34 -5.30
N ASP A 631 -21.09 -18.13 -4.83
CA ASP A 631 -22.51 -17.99 -5.22
C ASP A 631 -23.27 -17.06 -4.26
N GLY A 632 -22.57 -16.43 -3.31
CA GLY A 632 -23.17 -15.57 -2.29
C GLY A 632 -23.92 -16.34 -1.20
N VAL A 633 -23.75 -17.67 -1.13
CA VAL A 633 -24.42 -18.50 -0.14
C VAL A 633 -23.63 -18.47 1.17
N ARG A 634 -24.31 -18.09 2.25
CA ARG A 634 -23.73 -18.09 3.60
C ARG A 634 -23.35 -19.52 4.01
N LYS A 635 -22.10 -19.68 4.44
CA LYS A 635 -21.55 -20.91 5.03
C LYS A 635 -21.28 -20.71 6.51
N TYR A 636 -21.30 -21.82 7.23
CA TYR A 636 -20.81 -21.93 8.59
C TYR A 636 -19.57 -22.83 8.53
N LEU A 637 -18.43 -22.35 9.04
CA LEU A 637 -17.26 -23.20 9.27
C LEU A 637 -17.41 -23.97 10.58
#